data_AF-A0A357JGZ5-F1
#
_entry.id   AF-A0A357JGZ5-F1
#
_cell.length_a   1.000
_cell.length_b   1.000
_cell.length_c   1.000
_cell.angle_alpha   90.00
_cell.angle_beta   90.00
_cell.angle_gamma   90.00
#
_symmetry.space_group_name_H-M   'P 1'
#
loop_
_entity.id
_entity.type
_entity.pdbx_description
1 polymer ?
#
loop_
_entity_poly.entity_id
_entity_poly.type
_entity_poly.pdbx_seq_one_letter_code
_entity_poly.pdbx_strand_id
1 'polypeptide(L)'
;MSQTHYKKEPVILDFLFSSKISRSSLVLTLVIAFFLSSFSLSAQFVTTWQTTTANESITIPTFTGETYNYTVDWGDGTTATGETGDATHSYTTAGNHTVSITGVFPRIYFNNTGDKDKIISIDQWGDQEWTSMNSAFKGCSELIGQASDIPNLSIVKDLSSMFFKATIFNQNIDNWDVSAVENMRFMFYEASAYNNDNQPLNWGAKTSKVENMAGMFKLTPFNQDISDWDVSAVKIMNSMFHNAPAFNNNNQPLNWGNKTGQVIDMGLMFFNAAEFNQDISSWNVSEVTDMHHMFYSAVKFNQNIGGWVTDNVTKMHAMFEGASDFNQNIAAWNTEKVTNMYSMFNGATKFDQNLTNWNVEGLINTGVFSGAQYMFRNVKLSTTNYDALLISWSAQTLNTGVNFSGGLSQYCTAEAERAILDNKWATITDAGKDASCGTALTCPTISSSTTDLDLFPTLTWNKVTGATNYRVLVVKKSDGTQIVNETLGDVSTYTLTTNLEENTIYEVTLFASDGTTETTGCTAVEVETKISPATNGPAGVKNNAVFWVKASSGITLSGNELTNWQDQSGNDNHAEQPNVVNSPSLNTVERNYNPGVYFDGTDEYMNIKDLVAAGSTKINVFAVGSNESGGDSWHAMVFGQSDTSGWTNGGYGITALGSSSQEFEFWVNHWTKNQVEAPFIDQPTAILEGKFDGSSIEFFINAQSKGTDDYSGIIGDNGTTHLGGGQTTSWNHKGHINEVAIYNTDLSLLDRQKINSYFGIKYGITLDRDAMSGNYINSSGTSIYSDGGNSDYWNDIICIGRDDISGLIQKQSHQNDDITRLYLSSLTASNINNNGIFTSNNQFITLGHNSGLMEAINTEKPNGIEKRLAREWKLVNTNFTGTFTFDLQLTTPLASASNLRLLVDSDGDFSDATVYDNNNEIVFYVSGNRVTISGISTSQIPKNNSLYITIAKASSMATLTCPIISSSTTDLDLLPT
;
A
#
# COMPACT_ATOMS: atom_id res chain seq x y z
N MET A 1 -23.21 -15.77 -45.09
CA MET A 1 -24.68 -15.72 -44.90
C MET A 1 -25.09 -16.78 -43.88
N SER A 2 -26.02 -16.44 -42.99
CA SER A 2 -26.95 -17.35 -42.28
C SER A 2 -26.45 -18.60 -41.53
N GLN A 3 -26.29 -18.44 -40.22
CA GLN A 3 -26.87 -19.26 -39.13
C GLN A 3 -26.74 -20.80 -39.06
N THR A 4 -26.17 -21.22 -37.91
CA THR A 4 -26.62 -22.29 -36.98
C THR A 4 -26.66 -23.76 -37.41
N HIS A 5 -26.03 -24.61 -36.60
CA HIS A 5 -26.67 -25.86 -36.15
C HIS A 5 -26.22 -26.33 -34.75
N TYR A 6 -27.03 -27.19 -34.14
CA TYR A 6 -27.03 -27.57 -32.72
C TYR A 6 -26.07 -28.71 -32.35
N LYS A 7 -25.64 -28.69 -31.08
CA LYS A 7 -25.21 -29.81 -30.20
C LYS A 7 -24.92 -31.19 -30.82
N LYS A 8 -23.71 -31.71 -30.55
CA LYS A 8 -23.45 -33.12 -30.13
C LYS A 8 -22.02 -33.32 -29.59
N GLU A 9 -21.89 -33.58 -28.30
CA GLU A 9 -21.01 -34.63 -27.76
C GLU A 9 -21.45 -36.01 -28.33
N PRO A 10 -20.72 -37.15 -28.21
CA PRO A 10 -19.74 -37.54 -27.16
C PRO A 10 -18.52 -38.42 -27.62
N VAL A 11 -17.80 -39.08 -26.68
CA VAL A 11 -17.41 -40.55 -26.65
C VAL A 11 -15.93 -40.92 -26.30
N ILE A 12 -15.75 -41.57 -25.11
CA ILE A 12 -14.78 -42.65 -24.71
C ILE A 12 -13.27 -42.26 -24.58
N LEU A 13 -12.58 -42.53 -23.44
CA LEU A 13 -12.24 -43.87 -22.90
C LEU A 13 -12.47 -44.13 -21.38
N ASP A 14 -12.98 -45.34 -21.07
CA ASP A 14 -13.00 -46.03 -19.76
C ASP A 14 -11.58 -46.53 -19.34
N PHE A 15 -11.22 -46.90 -18.08
CA PHE A 15 -11.72 -47.95 -17.14
C PHE A 15 -11.17 -47.66 -15.71
N LEU A 16 -11.88 -47.75 -14.56
CA LEU A 16 -12.56 -48.88 -13.85
C LEU A 16 -11.60 -49.97 -13.32
N PHE A 17 -11.65 -50.47 -12.06
CA PHE A 17 -12.76 -50.82 -11.13
C PHE A 17 -12.40 -50.53 -9.64
N SER A 18 -13.30 -50.48 -8.63
CA SER A 18 -14.23 -51.51 -8.10
C SER A 18 -15.05 -50.91 -6.93
N SER A 19 -16.30 -51.27 -6.55
CA SER A 19 -17.25 -52.34 -6.92
C SER A 19 -18.72 -51.94 -6.64
N LYS A 20 -19.64 -52.28 -7.57
CA LYS A 20 -20.92 -53.06 -7.44
C LYS A 20 -21.76 -52.90 -6.14
N ILE A 21 -23.11 -52.85 -6.10
CA ILE A 21 -24.22 -53.17 -7.03
C ILE A 21 -25.53 -52.63 -6.37
N SER A 22 -26.68 -52.29 -7.00
CA SER A 22 -27.16 -52.23 -8.40
C SER A 22 -28.37 -51.24 -8.51
N ARG A 23 -29.17 -51.31 -9.59
CA ARG A 23 -30.45 -50.58 -9.78
C ARG A 23 -31.66 -51.53 -9.68
N SER A 24 -32.85 -51.03 -9.29
CA SER A 24 -34.16 -51.55 -9.76
C SER A 24 -35.29 -50.54 -9.53
N SER A 25 -36.19 -50.40 -10.51
CA SER A 25 -37.23 -49.36 -10.55
C SER A 25 -38.52 -49.74 -9.82
N LEU A 26 -39.01 -48.87 -8.92
CA LEU A 26 -40.39 -48.62 -8.46
C LEU A 26 -40.24 -47.53 -7.36
N VAL A 27 -40.96 -46.42 -7.25
CA VAL A 27 -42.37 -46.11 -7.55
C VAL A 27 -42.50 -44.60 -7.92
N LEU A 28 -43.02 -44.27 -9.10
CA LEU A 28 -43.40 -42.89 -9.47
C LEU A 28 -44.83 -42.60 -9.01
N THR A 29 -45.10 -42.67 -7.70
CA THR A 29 -46.47 -42.48 -7.15
C THR A 29 -46.52 -42.12 -5.64
N LEU A 30 -45.57 -41.34 -5.10
CA LEU A 30 -45.66 -40.90 -3.69
C LEU A 30 -44.96 -39.57 -3.34
N VAL A 31 -45.37 -38.45 -3.97
CA VAL A 31 -44.75 -37.11 -3.73
C VAL A 31 -45.76 -36.02 -3.29
N ILE A 32 -47.07 -36.30 -3.22
CA ILE A 32 -48.10 -35.29 -2.88
C ILE A 32 -49.03 -35.74 -1.74
N ALA A 33 -48.49 -36.43 -0.73
CA ALA A 33 -49.24 -36.81 0.47
C ALA A 33 -48.35 -37.12 1.69
N PHE A 34 -47.46 -36.20 2.09
CA PHE A 34 -46.80 -36.26 3.41
C PHE A 34 -46.69 -34.88 4.08
N PHE A 35 -47.80 -34.14 4.10
CA PHE A 35 -48.06 -33.18 5.18
C PHE A 35 -48.39 -33.96 6.45
N LEU A 36 -47.38 -34.45 7.16
CA LEU A 36 -47.48 -35.09 8.47
C LEU A 36 -46.15 -34.87 9.21
N SER A 37 -46.08 -33.75 9.94
CA SER A 37 -45.10 -33.43 10.98
C SER A 37 -43.71 -34.06 10.81
N SER A 38 -42.85 -33.43 10.01
CA SER A 38 -41.42 -33.43 10.32
C SER A 38 -41.24 -32.69 11.65
N PHE A 39 -41.21 -33.43 12.76
CA PHE A 39 -40.57 -32.92 13.97
C PHE A 39 -39.11 -32.68 13.61
N SER A 40 -38.77 -31.41 13.37
CA SER A 40 -37.39 -30.98 13.56
C SER A 40 -37.09 -31.27 15.03
N LEU A 41 -36.09 -32.12 15.30
CA LEU A 41 -35.49 -32.14 16.64
C LEU A 41 -34.91 -30.75 16.84
N SER A 42 -35.30 -30.08 17.93
CA SER A 42 -34.66 -28.82 18.31
C SER A 42 -33.17 -29.09 18.52
N ALA A 43 -32.33 -28.24 17.92
CA ALA A 43 -30.89 -28.32 18.04
C ALA A 43 -30.49 -27.83 19.43
N GLN A 44 -29.89 -28.71 20.22
CA GLN A 44 -29.69 -28.47 21.66
C GLN A 44 -28.51 -27.52 21.88
N PHE A 45 -28.58 -26.68 22.91
CA PHE A 45 -27.40 -25.96 23.41
C PHE A 45 -26.57 -26.95 24.24
N VAL A 46 -25.35 -27.27 23.79
CA VAL A 46 -24.51 -28.33 24.38
C VAL A 46 -23.25 -27.73 24.98
N THR A 47 -22.96 -28.10 26.23
CA THR A 47 -21.82 -27.63 27.00
C THR A 47 -21.18 -28.78 27.76
N THR A 48 -19.87 -28.72 28.01
CA THR A 48 -19.21 -29.68 28.91
C THR A 48 -18.83 -28.99 30.23
N TRP A 49 -19.15 -29.68 31.33
CA TRP A 49 -18.90 -29.22 32.69
C TRP A 49 -17.99 -30.19 33.44
N GLN A 50 -17.14 -29.69 34.34
CA GLN A 50 -16.26 -30.50 35.16
C GLN A 50 -16.70 -30.53 36.63
N THR A 51 -16.64 -31.73 37.21
CA THR A 51 -16.68 -31.97 38.65
C THR A 51 -15.38 -32.62 39.09
N THR A 52 -14.81 -32.15 40.20
CA THR A 52 -13.51 -32.58 40.72
C THR A 52 -13.62 -33.66 41.79
N THR A 53 -14.78 -33.74 42.46
CA THR A 53 -15.05 -34.70 43.53
C THR A 53 -16.41 -35.39 43.38
N ALA A 54 -16.56 -36.57 43.98
CA ALA A 54 -17.81 -37.33 43.93
C ALA A 54 -18.91 -36.65 44.78
N ASN A 55 -20.14 -36.63 44.26
CA ASN A 55 -21.30 -35.92 44.80
C ASN A 55 -21.21 -34.39 44.73
N GLU A 56 -20.32 -33.86 43.89
CA GLU A 56 -20.28 -32.45 43.55
C GLU A 56 -21.43 -32.07 42.60
N SER A 57 -21.95 -30.86 42.74
CA SER A 57 -23.02 -30.32 41.90
C SER A 57 -22.53 -29.32 40.87
N ILE A 58 -23.31 -29.15 39.80
CA ILE A 58 -23.26 -27.99 38.90
C ILE A 58 -24.61 -27.27 38.93
N THR A 59 -24.59 -25.97 38.63
CA THR A 59 -25.78 -25.12 38.54
C THR A 59 -25.74 -24.34 37.25
N ILE A 60 -26.79 -24.45 36.44
CA ILE A 60 -27.00 -23.65 35.23
C ILE A 60 -27.67 -22.33 35.66
N PRO A 61 -26.99 -21.17 35.53
CA PRO A 61 -27.50 -19.91 36.05
C PRO A 61 -28.36 -19.16 35.02
N THR A 62 -29.46 -18.59 35.50
CA THR A 62 -30.48 -17.87 34.73
C THR A 62 -30.55 -16.39 35.13
N PHE A 63 -31.15 -15.56 34.28
CA PHE A 63 -31.39 -14.15 34.58
C PHE A 63 -32.85 -13.91 34.98
N THR A 64 -33.09 -13.50 36.22
CA THR A 64 -34.46 -13.36 36.80
C THR A 64 -35.40 -12.37 36.08
N GLY A 65 -34.92 -11.61 35.10
CA GLY A 65 -35.73 -10.71 34.27
C GLY A 65 -36.28 -11.33 32.98
N GLU A 66 -35.95 -12.58 32.67
CA GLU A 66 -36.39 -13.29 31.47
C GLU A 66 -37.33 -14.46 31.80
N THR A 67 -38.06 -14.99 30.80
CA THR A 67 -38.99 -16.11 30.98
C THR A 67 -38.35 -17.41 30.51
N TYR A 68 -38.21 -18.36 31.43
CA TYR A 68 -37.61 -19.67 31.19
C TYR A 68 -38.68 -20.76 31.18
N ASN A 69 -38.53 -21.73 30.27
CA ASN A 69 -39.29 -22.99 30.28
C ASN A 69 -38.49 -24.02 29.47
N TYR A 70 -37.48 -24.61 30.11
CA TYR A 70 -36.48 -25.45 29.43
C TYR A 70 -36.38 -26.85 30.04
N THR A 71 -35.70 -27.72 29.32
CA THR A 71 -35.33 -29.07 29.74
C THR A 71 -33.82 -29.22 29.67
N VAL A 72 -33.25 -29.81 30.71
CA VAL A 72 -31.83 -30.15 30.81
C VAL A 72 -31.68 -31.67 30.74
N ASP A 73 -30.83 -32.15 29.84
CA ASP A 73 -30.22 -33.48 29.93
C ASP A 73 -28.84 -33.33 30.57
N TRP A 74 -28.63 -34.01 31.70
CA TRP A 74 -27.41 -33.91 32.50
C TRP A 74 -26.28 -34.84 32.01
N GLY A 75 -26.53 -35.65 30.99
CA GLY A 75 -25.52 -36.55 30.40
C GLY A 75 -25.24 -37.83 31.19
N ASP A 76 -25.82 -37.99 32.38
CA ASP A 76 -25.73 -39.19 33.23
C ASP A 76 -26.97 -40.12 33.11
N GLY A 77 -27.88 -39.80 32.18
CA GLY A 77 -29.16 -40.48 31.99
C GLY A 77 -30.31 -39.90 32.81
N THR A 78 -30.09 -38.79 33.53
CA THR A 78 -31.16 -38.02 34.21
C THR A 78 -31.50 -36.74 33.46
N THR A 79 -32.75 -36.30 33.58
CA THR A 79 -33.26 -35.07 32.97
C THR A 79 -34.08 -34.25 33.97
N ALA A 80 -34.06 -32.93 33.81
CA ALA A 80 -34.90 -31.97 34.53
C ALA A 80 -35.77 -31.21 33.51
N THR A 81 -37.09 -31.14 33.72
CA THR A 81 -38.06 -30.71 32.69
C THR A 81 -39.00 -29.63 33.20
N GLY A 82 -39.12 -28.53 32.47
CA GLY A 82 -40.01 -27.41 32.81
C GLY A 82 -39.35 -26.44 33.81
N GLU A 83 -38.03 -26.30 33.74
CA GLU A 83 -37.26 -25.39 34.59
C GLU A 83 -37.56 -23.93 34.23
N THR A 84 -37.79 -23.11 35.26
CA THR A 84 -38.20 -21.69 35.13
C THR A 84 -37.21 -20.71 35.78
N GLY A 85 -36.04 -21.20 36.17
CA GLY A 85 -34.95 -20.48 36.84
C GLY A 85 -33.76 -21.42 37.00
N ASP A 86 -32.81 -21.09 37.87
CA ASP A 86 -31.58 -21.87 38.05
C ASP A 86 -31.84 -23.37 38.31
N ALA A 87 -31.16 -24.23 37.54
CA ALA A 87 -31.25 -25.67 37.66
C ALA A 87 -29.95 -26.25 38.23
N THR A 88 -30.03 -27.06 39.29
CA THR A 88 -28.88 -27.68 39.96
C THR A 88 -28.98 -29.20 39.96
N HIS A 89 -27.87 -29.88 39.66
CA HIS A 89 -27.77 -31.35 39.68
C HIS A 89 -26.47 -31.83 40.32
N SER A 90 -26.47 -33.03 40.91
CA SER A 90 -25.34 -33.62 41.64
C SER A 90 -24.86 -34.92 41.01
N TYR A 91 -23.58 -34.98 40.62
CA TYR A 91 -23.00 -36.15 39.98
C TYR A 91 -22.36 -37.11 40.99
N THR A 92 -22.76 -38.39 40.95
CA THR A 92 -22.22 -39.42 41.87
C THR A 92 -20.73 -39.70 41.65
N THR A 93 -20.19 -39.40 40.47
CA THR A 93 -18.77 -39.56 40.10
C THR A 93 -18.19 -38.25 39.59
N ALA A 94 -16.97 -37.92 40.01
CA ALA A 94 -16.18 -36.84 39.43
C ALA A 94 -15.85 -37.12 37.95
N GLY A 95 -15.69 -36.06 37.15
CA GLY A 95 -15.39 -36.15 35.73
C GLY A 95 -15.94 -34.97 34.93
N ASN A 96 -15.81 -35.08 33.61
CA ASN A 96 -16.43 -34.17 32.65
C ASN A 96 -17.80 -34.74 32.25
N HIS A 97 -18.83 -33.89 32.24
CA HIS A 97 -20.22 -34.22 31.96
C HIS A 97 -20.73 -33.33 30.83
N THR A 98 -21.31 -33.94 29.78
CA THR A 98 -21.93 -33.20 28.67
C THR A 98 -23.38 -32.91 29.02
N VAL A 99 -23.73 -31.62 29.04
CA VAL A 99 -25.03 -31.10 29.44
C VAL A 99 -25.70 -30.45 28.24
N SER A 100 -26.94 -30.84 27.95
CA SER A 100 -27.69 -30.36 26.79
C SER A 100 -29.00 -29.68 27.20
N ILE A 101 -29.29 -28.50 26.64
CA ILE A 101 -30.45 -27.68 26.97
C ILE A 101 -31.36 -27.50 25.75
N THR A 102 -32.66 -27.74 25.95
CA THR A 102 -33.73 -27.56 24.95
C THR A 102 -34.93 -26.81 25.53
N GLY A 103 -35.78 -26.23 24.68
CA GLY A 103 -36.90 -25.40 25.12
C GLY A 103 -36.50 -23.94 25.28
N VAL A 104 -37.30 -23.15 26.01
CA VAL A 104 -37.14 -21.70 26.12
C VAL A 104 -36.03 -21.36 27.12
N PHE A 105 -34.82 -21.17 26.62
CA PHE A 105 -33.63 -20.80 27.38
C PHE A 105 -32.98 -19.52 26.81
N PRO A 106 -33.57 -18.34 27.04
CA PRO A 106 -33.22 -17.10 26.32
C PRO A 106 -31.84 -16.52 26.68
N ARG A 107 -31.20 -16.99 27.76
CA ARG A 107 -29.91 -16.50 28.27
C ARG A 107 -29.33 -17.39 29.37
N ILE A 108 -28.04 -17.67 29.29
CA ILE A 108 -27.23 -18.10 30.45
C ILE A 108 -26.62 -16.87 31.13
N TYR A 109 -26.47 -16.86 32.47
CA TYR A 109 -26.04 -15.65 33.19
C TYR A 109 -25.11 -15.94 34.37
N PHE A 110 -23.83 -16.24 34.10
CA PHE A 110 -22.85 -16.46 35.17
C PHE A 110 -22.51 -15.19 35.95
N ASN A 111 -22.34 -14.04 35.28
CA ASN A 111 -22.02 -12.74 35.89
C ASN A 111 -20.87 -12.76 36.93
N ASN A 112 -19.87 -13.62 36.77
CA ASN A 112 -18.80 -13.90 37.73
C ASN A 112 -19.31 -14.40 39.11
N THR A 113 -20.31 -15.30 39.09
CA THR A 113 -20.89 -15.94 40.28
C THR A 113 -21.17 -17.44 40.01
N GLY A 114 -21.56 -18.18 41.06
CA GLY A 114 -21.96 -19.58 40.95
C GLY A 114 -20.85 -20.51 40.46
N ASP A 115 -21.23 -21.56 39.73
CA ASP A 115 -20.36 -22.61 39.20
C ASP A 115 -19.59 -22.21 37.92
N LYS A 116 -19.23 -20.91 37.78
CA LYS A 116 -18.57 -20.33 36.59
C LYS A 116 -17.30 -21.03 36.13
N ASP A 117 -16.54 -21.62 37.06
CA ASP A 117 -15.27 -22.29 36.77
C ASP A 117 -15.45 -23.79 36.50
N LYS A 118 -16.70 -24.28 36.51
CA LYS A 118 -17.04 -25.67 36.17
C LYS A 118 -17.49 -25.83 34.74
N ILE A 119 -17.99 -24.80 34.06
CA ILE A 119 -18.21 -24.88 32.60
C ILE A 119 -16.85 -24.76 31.89
N ILE A 120 -16.47 -25.81 31.15
CA ILE A 120 -15.16 -25.90 30.50
C ILE A 120 -15.23 -25.79 28.98
N SER A 121 -16.40 -26.01 28.37
CA SER A 121 -16.59 -25.73 26.94
C SER A 121 -18.02 -25.40 26.55
N ILE A 122 -18.13 -24.64 25.45
CA ILE A 122 -19.33 -24.57 24.61
C ILE A 122 -19.06 -25.49 23.41
N ASP A 123 -19.89 -26.51 23.25
CA ASP A 123 -19.72 -27.56 22.24
C ASP A 123 -20.69 -27.35 21.05
N GLN A 124 -21.92 -26.89 21.34
CA GLN A 124 -22.90 -26.46 20.33
C GLN A 124 -23.77 -25.31 20.87
N TRP A 125 -24.07 -24.32 20.03
CA TRP A 125 -24.99 -23.22 20.32
C TRP A 125 -26.46 -23.62 20.18
N GLY A 126 -26.77 -24.51 19.24
CA GLY A 126 -28.13 -25.00 19.00
C GLY A 126 -29.07 -23.96 18.36
N ASP A 127 -30.38 -24.20 18.43
CA ASP A 127 -31.42 -23.33 17.87
C ASP A 127 -32.01 -22.33 18.88
N GLN A 128 -31.28 -22.06 19.97
CA GLN A 128 -31.73 -21.17 21.04
C GLN A 128 -31.99 -19.74 20.56
N GLU A 129 -33.17 -19.22 20.92
CA GLU A 129 -33.57 -17.83 20.69
C GLU A 129 -33.01 -16.92 21.80
N TRP A 130 -31.72 -16.61 21.70
CA TRP A 130 -31.04 -15.74 22.66
C TRP A 130 -31.63 -14.33 22.65
N THR A 131 -32.12 -13.83 23.78
CA THR A 131 -32.63 -12.44 23.87
C THR A 131 -31.57 -11.45 24.31
N SER A 132 -30.54 -11.92 25.05
CA SER A 132 -29.35 -11.15 25.40
C SER A 132 -28.20 -12.10 25.74
N MET A 133 -26.96 -11.70 25.43
CA MET A 133 -25.74 -12.38 25.90
C MET A 133 -25.01 -11.56 26.98
N ASN A 134 -25.63 -10.50 27.52
CA ASN A 134 -24.98 -9.63 28.50
C ASN A 134 -24.52 -10.44 29.72
N SER A 135 -23.22 -10.37 30.02
CA SER A 135 -22.55 -11.10 31.10
C SER A 135 -22.72 -12.64 31.07
N ALA A 136 -23.03 -13.22 29.91
CA ALA A 136 -23.43 -14.63 29.81
C ALA A 136 -22.39 -15.59 30.38
N PHE A 137 -21.15 -15.53 29.89
CA PHE A 137 -19.99 -16.35 30.31
C PHE A 137 -18.96 -15.54 31.11
N LYS A 138 -19.41 -14.45 31.74
CA LYS A 138 -18.55 -13.56 32.51
C LYS A 138 -17.92 -14.30 33.69
N GLY A 139 -16.61 -14.30 33.74
CA GLY A 139 -15.79 -14.89 34.80
C GLY A 139 -15.53 -16.38 34.66
N CYS A 140 -15.98 -17.05 33.59
CA CYS A 140 -15.73 -18.48 33.39
C CYS A 140 -14.27 -18.70 32.94
N SER A 141 -13.33 -18.81 33.88
CA SER A 141 -11.88 -18.80 33.55
C SER A 141 -11.42 -20.00 32.74
N GLU A 142 -12.10 -21.13 32.93
CA GLU A 142 -11.82 -22.43 32.31
C GLU A 142 -12.56 -22.66 30.99
N LEU A 143 -13.27 -21.65 30.46
CA LEU A 143 -14.13 -21.81 29.29
C LEU A 143 -13.34 -21.81 27.96
N ILE A 144 -13.32 -22.95 27.30
CA ILE A 144 -12.83 -23.12 25.92
C ILE A 144 -14.00 -22.90 24.94
N GLY A 145 -13.79 -22.04 23.93
CA GLY A 145 -14.70 -21.97 22.80
C GLY A 145 -14.28 -22.97 21.72
N GLN A 146 -15.11 -23.98 21.47
CA GLN A 146 -14.87 -25.04 20.48
C GLN A 146 -16.15 -25.41 19.72
N ALA A 147 -17.16 -24.53 19.71
CA ALA A 147 -18.48 -24.84 19.21
C ALA A 147 -18.47 -25.22 17.73
N SER A 148 -19.17 -26.28 17.35
CA SER A 148 -19.23 -26.77 15.95
C SER A 148 -20.15 -25.96 15.02
N ASP A 149 -20.88 -25.00 15.58
CA ASP A 149 -21.90 -24.15 14.97
C ASP A 149 -21.75 -22.70 15.45
N ILE A 150 -22.68 -21.82 15.07
CA ILE A 150 -22.70 -20.39 15.43
C ILE A 150 -23.97 -20.03 16.21
N PRO A 151 -23.91 -19.05 17.12
CA PRO A 151 -25.10 -18.59 17.84
C PRO A 151 -26.05 -17.83 16.92
N ASN A 152 -27.36 -18.05 17.07
CA ASN A 152 -28.38 -17.20 16.48
C ASN A 152 -28.48 -15.87 17.25
N LEU A 153 -27.79 -14.84 16.78
CA LEU A 153 -27.78 -13.50 17.38
C LEU A 153 -28.77 -12.52 16.74
N SER A 154 -29.67 -12.99 15.86
CA SER A 154 -30.54 -12.13 15.01
C SER A 154 -31.46 -11.16 15.76
N ILE A 155 -31.72 -11.40 17.05
CA ILE A 155 -32.49 -10.51 17.95
C ILE A 155 -31.64 -9.96 19.12
N VAL A 156 -30.36 -10.35 19.24
CA VAL A 156 -29.49 -9.98 20.36
C VAL A 156 -28.93 -8.58 20.17
N LYS A 157 -29.42 -7.64 20.98
CA LYS A 157 -28.94 -6.25 21.02
C LYS A 157 -27.69 -6.05 21.90
N ASP A 158 -27.44 -6.92 22.87
CA ASP A 158 -26.44 -6.70 23.90
C ASP A 158 -25.54 -7.93 24.12
N LEU A 159 -24.27 -7.80 23.74
CA LEU A 159 -23.16 -8.74 23.98
C LEU A 159 -22.22 -8.28 25.11
N SER A 160 -22.57 -7.22 25.84
CA SER A 160 -21.64 -6.57 26.76
C SER A 160 -21.22 -7.49 27.91
N SER A 161 -19.92 -7.51 28.18
CA SER A 161 -19.28 -8.41 29.15
C SER A 161 -19.49 -9.92 28.92
N MET A 162 -19.92 -10.36 27.72
CA MET A 162 -20.23 -11.77 27.44
C MET A 162 -19.08 -12.72 27.85
N PHE A 163 -17.84 -12.37 27.55
CA PHE A 163 -16.62 -13.14 27.86
C PHE A 163 -15.65 -12.37 28.78
N PHE A 164 -16.13 -11.37 29.53
CA PHE A 164 -15.30 -10.64 30.51
C PHE A 164 -14.72 -11.65 31.52
N LYS A 165 -13.38 -11.78 31.60
CA LYS A 165 -12.64 -12.77 32.40
C LYS A 165 -12.81 -14.25 31.98
N ALA A 166 -13.20 -14.51 30.74
CA ALA A 166 -13.04 -15.85 30.15
C ALA A 166 -11.59 -16.05 29.71
N THR A 167 -10.70 -16.33 30.67
CA THR A 167 -9.24 -16.15 30.52
C THR A 167 -8.59 -17.02 29.44
N ILE A 168 -9.16 -18.18 29.11
CA ILE A 168 -8.64 -19.09 28.08
C ILE A 168 -9.48 -19.12 26.79
N PHE A 169 -10.55 -18.32 26.70
CA PHE A 169 -11.42 -18.28 25.52
C PHE A 169 -10.71 -17.60 24.34
N ASN A 170 -10.58 -18.32 23.22
CA ASN A 170 -9.92 -17.82 22.01
C ASN A 170 -10.52 -18.39 20.71
N GLN A 171 -11.83 -18.68 20.67
CA GLN A 171 -12.47 -19.19 19.45
C GLN A 171 -12.50 -18.11 18.35
N ASN A 172 -12.31 -18.52 17.09
CA ASN A 172 -12.61 -17.68 15.94
C ASN A 172 -14.13 -17.45 15.81
N ILE A 173 -14.55 -16.19 15.77
CA ILE A 173 -15.96 -15.75 15.71
C ILE A 173 -16.26 -14.85 14.50
N ASP A 174 -15.39 -14.81 13.50
CA ASP A 174 -15.56 -14.07 12.23
C ASP A 174 -16.91 -14.36 11.54
N ASN A 175 -17.34 -15.62 11.60
CA ASN A 175 -18.58 -16.10 11.00
C ASN A 175 -19.86 -15.73 11.77
N TRP A 176 -19.77 -15.09 12.95
CA TRP A 176 -20.96 -14.65 13.70
C TRP A 176 -21.70 -13.52 12.95
N ASP A 177 -23.03 -13.49 13.07
CA ASP A 177 -23.86 -12.38 12.59
C ASP A 177 -24.16 -11.42 13.74
N VAL A 178 -23.42 -10.31 13.82
CA VAL A 178 -23.61 -9.27 14.84
C VAL A 178 -24.51 -8.12 14.36
N SER A 179 -25.22 -8.26 13.23
CA SER A 179 -26.02 -7.20 12.60
C SER A 179 -27.21 -6.67 13.40
N ALA A 180 -27.57 -7.30 14.52
CA ALA A 180 -28.58 -6.83 15.48
C ALA A 180 -27.99 -6.15 16.73
N VAL A 181 -26.67 -6.22 16.92
CA VAL A 181 -26.00 -5.83 18.17
C VAL A 181 -25.82 -4.31 18.24
N GLU A 182 -26.23 -3.73 19.37
CA GLU A 182 -26.14 -2.30 19.69
C GLU A 182 -25.06 -2.03 20.76
N ASN A 183 -24.68 -3.04 21.56
CA ASN A 183 -23.74 -2.90 22.69
C ASN A 183 -22.75 -4.08 22.78
N MET A 184 -21.45 -3.78 22.69
CA MET A 184 -20.31 -4.72 22.82
C MET A 184 -19.36 -4.36 23.98
N ARG A 185 -19.78 -3.46 24.88
CA ARG A 185 -18.96 -2.97 25.99
C ARG A 185 -18.35 -4.11 26.81
N PHE A 186 -17.03 -4.06 27.00
CA PHE A 186 -16.27 -5.05 27.79
C PHE A 186 -16.41 -6.52 27.33
N MET A 187 -16.83 -6.80 26.09
CA MET A 187 -17.11 -8.17 25.63
C MET A 187 -15.98 -9.17 25.93
N PHE A 188 -14.72 -8.79 25.70
CA PHE A 188 -13.51 -9.59 25.96
C PHE A 188 -12.60 -8.98 27.02
N TYR A 189 -13.10 -8.09 27.88
CA TYR A 189 -12.28 -7.46 28.93
C TYR A 189 -11.60 -8.55 29.80
N GLU A 190 -10.29 -8.49 29.99
CA GLU A 190 -9.51 -9.50 30.74
C GLU A 190 -9.66 -10.96 30.22
N ALA A 191 -10.06 -11.16 28.95
CA ALA A 191 -9.97 -12.45 28.27
C ALA A 191 -8.52 -12.67 27.80
N SER A 192 -7.66 -13.13 28.71
CA SER A 192 -6.19 -13.11 28.55
C SER A 192 -5.63 -13.93 27.38
N ALA A 193 -6.39 -14.85 26.80
CA ALA A 193 -6.02 -15.61 25.60
C ALA A 193 -6.66 -15.08 24.30
N TYR A 194 -7.61 -14.14 24.36
CA TYR A 194 -8.44 -13.79 23.20
C TYR A 194 -7.68 -12.95 22.16
N ASN A 195 -7.47 -13.57 21.00
CA ASN A 195 -6.89 -12.99 19.79
C ASN A 195 -7.59 -13.55 18.52
N ASN A 196 -8.88 -13.93 18.64
CA ASN A 196 -9.69 -14.55 17.57
C ASN A 196 -8.99 -15.74 16.85
N ASP A 197 -8.40 -16.66 17.61
CA ASP A 197 -7.58 -17.78 17.11
C ASP A 197 -6.41 -17.37 16.17
N ASN A 198 -5.92 -16.14 16.34
CA ASN A 198 -4.93 -15.51 15.45
C ASN A 198 -5.40 -15.39 13.99
N GLN A 199 -6.71 -15.30 13.77
CA GLN A 199 -7.34 -15.04 12.47
C GLN A 199 -7.96 -13.64 12.43
N PRO A 200 -8.03 -12.97 11.25
CA PRO A 200 -8.77 -11.73 11.07
C PRO A 200 -10.21 -11.79 11.59
N LEU A 201 -10.76 -10.65 12.02
CA LEU A 201 -12.11 -10.55 12.56
C LEU A 201 -12.95 -9.60 11.68
N ASN A 202 -13.34 -10.09 10.49
CA ASN A 202 -13.90 -9.30 9.40
C ASN A 202 -15.44 -9.20 9.49
N TRP A 203 -15.93 -8.52 10.54
CA TRP A 203 -17.37 -8.32 10.70
C TRP A 203 -17.95 -7.28 9.73
N GLY A 204 -17.14 -6.40 9.14
CA GLY A 204 -17.56 -5.43 8.13
C GLY A 204 -18.82 -4.65 8.50
N ALA A 205 -19.80 -4.63 7.59
CA ALA A 205 -21.09 -3.96 7.80
C ALA A 205 -21.96 -4.55 8.93
N LYS A 206 -21.63 -5.73 9.50
CA LYS A 206 -22.38 -6.32 10.62
C LYS A 206 -22.28 -5.46 11.88
N THR A 207 -21.23 -4.65 12.06
CA THR A 207 -21.09 -3.75 13.24
C THR A 207 -21.87 -2.44 13.13
N SER A 208 -22.55 -2.18 12.01
CA SER A 208 -23.22 -0.91 11.66
C SER A 208 -24.26 -0.37 12.67
N LYS A 209 -24.71 -1.17 13.64
CA LYS A 209 -25.63 -0.75 14.72
C LYS A 209 -24.96 -0.59 16.10
N VAL A 210 -23.69 -0.96 16.24
CA VAL A 210 -23.00 -0.95 17.53
C VAL A 210 -22.75 0.49 17.96
N GLU A 211 -23.40 0.94 19.04
CA GLU A 211 -23.22 2.28 19.59
C GLU A 211 -22.10 2.35 20.64
N ASN A 212 -21.74 1.20 21.25
CA ASN A 212 -20.83 1.14 22.38
C ASN A 212 -19.84 -0.04 22.28
N MET A 213 -18.56 0.29 22.10
CA MET A 213 -17.41 -0.64 22.08
C MET A 213 -16.46 -0.44 23.27
N ALA A 214 -16.90 0.28 24.31
CA ALA A 214 -16.06 0.67 25.44
C ALA A 214 -15.34 -0.51 26.09
N GLY A 215 -14.01 -0.46 26.13
CA GLY A 215 -13.14 -1.48 26.71
C GLY A 215 -13.31 -2.91 26.16
N MET A 216 -13.79 -3.08 24.92
CA MET A 216 -14.07 -4.39 24.32
C MET A 216 -12.88 -5.36 24.41
N PHE A 217 -11.65 -4.90 24.14
CA PHE A 217 -10.40 -5.67 24.12
C PHE A 217 -9.41 -5.25 25.22
N LYS A 218 -9.89 -4.60 26.28
CA LYS A 218 -9.05 -4.15 27.41
C LYS A 218 -8.39 -5.35 28.09
N LEU A 219 -7.08 -5.25 28.41
CA LEU A 219 -6.29 -6.35 29.02
C LEU A 219 -6.37 -7.67 28.23
N THR A 220 -6.27 -7.61 26.90
CA THR A 220 -6.20 -8.78 26.00
C THR A 220 -4.93 -8.77 25.14
N PRO A 221 -4.52 -9.91 24.56
CA PRO A 221 -3.47 -9.98 23.55
C PRO A 221 -3.96 -9.64 22.12
N PHE A 222 -5.19 -9.15 21.96
CA PHE A 222 -5.82 -8.93 20.66
C PHE A 222 -4.98 -8.03 19.74
N ASN A 223 -4.72 -8.50 18.52
CA ASN A 223 -3.97 -7.80 17.48
C ASN A 223 -4.41 -8.22 16.06
N GLN A 224 -5.70 -8.47 15.85
CA GLN A 224 -6.24 -8.82 14.53
C GLN A 224 -6.66 -7.57 13.76
N ASP A 225 -6.76 -7.70 12.44
CA ASP A 225 -7.29 -6.65 11.57
C ASP A 225 -8.80 -6.50 11.81
N ILE A 226 -9.23 -5.24 11.95
CA ILE A 226 -10.63 -4.79 12.14
C ILE A 226 -10.95 -3.55 11.28
N SER A 227 -10.16 -3.31 10.22
CA SER A 227 -10.24 -2.10 9.40
C SER A 227 -11.50 -2.02 8.54
N ASP A 228 -12.11 -3.17 8.25
CA ASP A 228 -13.34 -3.31 7.46
C ASP A 228 -14.60 -2.89 8.25
N TRP A 229 -14.56 -2.94 9.59
CA TRP A 229 -15.70 -2.68 10.48
C TRP A 229 -16.45 -1.39 10.13
N ASP A 230 -17.77 -1.45 10.20
CA ASP A 230 -18.62 -0.26 10.18
C ASP A 230 -18.79 0.27 11.60
N VAL A 231 -18.06 1.34 11.93
CA VAL A 231 -18.16 2.06 13.21
C VAL A 231 -19.06 3.30 13.13
N SER A 232 -19.85 3.47 12.06
CA SER A 232 -20.66 4.68 11.80
C SER A 232 -21.70 5.04 12.86
N ALA A 233 -22.16 4.06 13.65
CA ALA A 233 -23.06 4.26 14.79
C ALA A 233 -22.36 4.39 16.15
N VAL A 234 -21.04 4.17 16.23
CA VAL A 234 -20.30 4.12 17.50
C VAL A 234 -20.22 5.51 18.11
N LYS A 235 -20.73 5.64 19.34
CA LYS A 235 -20.68 6.87 20.14
C LYS A 235 -19.60 6.82 21.22
N ILE A 236 -19.28 5.60 21.69
CA ILE A 236 -18.36 5.37 22.81
C ILE A 236 -17.41 4.21 22.47
N MET A 237 -16.11 4.51 22.35
CA MET A 237 -15.03 3.51 22.15
C MET A 237 -13.89 3.69 23.17
N ASN A 238 -14.17 4.38 24.26
CA ASN A 238 -13.21 4.67 25.31
C ASN A 238 -12.62 3.37 25.92
N SER A 239 -11.32 3.38 26.23
CA SER A 239 -10.55 2.23 26.73
C SER A 239 -10.51 0.96 25.84
N MET A 240 -10.95 0.98 24.57
CA MET A 240 -11.14 -0.23 23.74
C MET A 240 -9.92 -1.17 23.73
N PHE A 241 -8.69 -0.64 23.61
CA PHE A 241 -7.42 -1.38 23.61
C PHE A 241 -6.54 -1.04 24.83
N HIS A 242 -7.15 -0.62 25.94
CA HIS A 242 -6.44 -0.24 27.16
C HIS A 242 -5.68 -1.44 27.75
N ASN A 243 -4.37 -1.29 27.97
CA ASN A 243 -3.42 -2.35 28.32
C ASN A 243 -3.48 -3.55 27.36
N ALA A 244 -3.62 -3.33 26.05
CA ALA A 244 -3.38 -4.32 25.00
C ALA A 244 -2.02 -4.03 24.33
N PRO A 245 -0.88 -4.39 24.96
CA PRO A 245 0.44 -3.91 24.55
C PRO A 245 0.86 -4.37 23.14
N ALA A 246 0.30 -5.49 22.67
CA ALA A 246 0.56 -6.05 21.35
C ALA A 246 -0.36 -5.49 20.24
N PHE A 247 -1.37 -4.68 20.57
CA PHE A 247 -2.33 -4.19 19.58
C PHE A 247 -1.65 -3.20 18.62
N ASN A 248 -1.59 -3.58 17.35
CA ASN A 248 -1.08 -2.80 16.24
C ASN A 248 -1.88 -3.13 14.95
N ASN A 249 -3.17 -3.50 15.09
CA ASN A 249 -4.10 -3.88 14.00
C ASN A 249 -3.47 -4.83 12.96
N ASN A 250 -2.77 -5.88 13.41
CA ASN A 250 -2.03 -6.82 12.56
C ASN A 250 -1.05 -6.17 11.54
N ASN A 251 -0.50 -5.01 11.89
CA ASN A 251 0.32 -4.15 11.03
C ASN A 251 -0.40 -3.61 9.77
N GLN A 252 -1.74 -3.53 9.79
CA GLN A 252 -2.55 -2.90 8.75
C GLN A 252 -3.02 -1.49 9.17
N PRO A 253 -3.16 -0.53 8.24
CA PRO A 253 -3.73 0.79 8.53
C PRO A 253 -5.15 0.69 9.11
N LEU A 254 -5.42 1.33 10.25
CA LEU A 254 -6.73 1.28 10.91
C LEU A 254 -7.69 2.33 10.33
N ASN A 255 -7.98 2.19 9.03
CA ASN A 255 -8.61 3.23 8.21
C ASN A 255 -10.14 3.19 8.24
N TRP A 256 -10.74 3.57 9.37
CA TRP A 256 -12.20 3.75 9.48
C TRP A 256 -12.71 5.06 8.83
N GLY A 257 -11.84 6.04 8.60
CA GLY A 257 -12.17 7.29 7.90
C GLY A 257 -13.32 8.06 8.54
N ASN A 258 -14.28 8.50 7.72
CA ASN A 258 -15.47 9.23 8.16
C ASN A 258 -16.42 8.43 9.07
N LYS A 259 -16.27 7.10 9.19
CA LYS A 259 -17.13 6.26 10.04
C LYS A 259 -17.00 6.63 11.52
N THR A 260 -15.90 7.23 11.99
CA THR A 260 -15.77 7.67 13.39
C THR A 260 -16.55 8.95 13.72
N GLY A 261 -17.25 9.56 12.76
CA GLY A 261 -17.90 10.87 12.90
C GLY A 261 -19.07 10.98 13.90
N GLN A 262 -19.48 9.90 14.57
CA GLN A 262 -20.45 9.94 15.68
C GLN A 262 -19.81 9.70 17.06
N VAL A 263 -18.50 9.49 17.14
CA VAL A 263 -17.80 9.17 18.39
C VAL A 263 -17.66 10.41 19.27
N ILE A 264 -18.06 10.28 20.53
CA ILE A 264 -18.05 11.37 21.52
C ILE A 264 -16.92 11.20 22.55
N ASP A 265 -16.55 9.94 22.86
CA ASP A 265 -15.54 9.57 23.87
C ASP A 265 -14.55 8.53 23.31
N MET A 266 -13.29 8.96 23.17
CA MET A 266 -12.11 8.15 22.80
C MET A 266 -11.09 8.06 23.96
N GLY A 267 -11.46 8.47 25.17
CA GLY A 267 -10.56 8.49 26.33
C GLY A 267 -9.94 7.11 26.62
N LEU A 268 -8.66 7.08 26.96
CA LEU A 268 -7.90 5.87 27.29
C LEU A 268 -7.82 4.79 26.19
N MET A 269 -8.26 5.06 24.95
CA MET A 269 -8.47 4.03 23.92
C MET A 269 -7.24 3.15 23.65
N PHE A 270 -6.05 3.74 23.54
CA PHE A 270 -4.77 3.06 23.32
C PHE A 270 -3.82 3.19 24.53
N PHE A 271 -4.37 3.39 25.73
CA PHE A 271 -3.59 3.45 26.97
C PHE A 271 -2.72 2.19 27.10
N ASN A 272 -1.40 2.36 27.12
CA ASN A 272 -0.39 1.30 27.22
C ASN A 272 -0.47 0.25 26.08
N ALA A 273 -0.97 0.64 24.91
CA ALA A 273 -0.83 -0.13 23.67
C ALA A 273 0.56 0.16 23.05
N ALA A 274 1.61 -0.39 23.67
CA ALA A 274 3.00 0.00 23.42
C ALA A 274 3.44 -0.15 21.95
N GLU A 275 2.92 -1.15 21.24
CA GLU A 275 3.24 -1.42 19.83
C GLU A 275 2.40 -0.59 18.83
N PHE A 276 1.35 0.10 19.26
CA PHE A 276 0.40 0.75 18.35
C PHE A 276 1.03 1.92 17.58
N ASN A 277 1.10 1.80 16.25
CA ASN A 277 1.57 2.84 15.36
C ASN A 277 0.94 2.76 13.95
N GLN A 278 -0.36 2.42 13.85
CA GLN A 278 -1.07 2.34 12.56
C GLN A 278 -1.73 3.66 12.18
N ASP A 279 -1.82 3.91 10.87
CA ASP A 279 -2.39 5.14 10.33
C ASP A 279 -3.87 5.29 10.72
N ILE A 280 -4.18 6.44 11.33
CA ILE A 280 -5.49 6.91 11.79
C ILE A 280 -5.73 8.38 11.36
N SER A 281 -4.93 8.89 10.42
CA SER A 281 -4.99 10.27 9.92
C SER A 281 -6.33 10.63 9.29
N SER A 282 -7.04 9.64 8.75
CA SER A 282 -8.34 9.76 8.09
C SER A 282 -9.54 9.86 9.05
N TRP A 283 -9.36 9.61 10.35
CA TRP A 283 -10.45 9.55 11.31
C TRP A 283 -11.16 10.90 11.45
N ASN A 284 -12.48 10.90 11.29
CA ASN A 284 -13.30 12.06 11.65
C ASN A 284 -13.49 12.09 13.18
N VAL A 285 -12.93 13.11 13.85
CA VAL A 285 -13.03 13.33 15.29
C VAL A 285 -13.82 14.58 15.68
N SER A 286 -14.58 15.18 14.75
CA SER A 286 -15.24 16.49 14.95
C SER A 286 -16.27 16.52 16.08
N GLU A 287 -16.91 15.39 16.40
CA GLU A 287 -17.88 15.24 17.50
C GLU A 287 -17.24 14.77 18.82
N VAL A 288 -15.93 14.47 18.84
CA VAL A 288 -15.25 13.95 20.03
C VAL A 288 -15.10 15.07 21.06
N THR A 289 -15.49 14.79 22.30
CA THR A 289 -15.39 15.73 23.43
C THR A 289 -14.34 15.33 24.46
N ASP A 290 -13.93 14.05 24.47
CA ASP A 290 -13.01 13.47 25.44
C ASP A 290 -11.95 12.58 24.77
N MET A 291 -10.68 12.96 24.92
CA MET A 291 -9.48 12.25 24.44
C MET A 291 -8.44 12.04 25.56
N HIS A 292 -8.83 12.16 26.84
CA HIS A 292 -7.87 12.04 27.95
C HIS A 292 -7.11 10.71 27.91
N HIS A 293 -5.80 10.74 28.14
CA HIS A 293 -4.91 9.56 28.14
C HIS A 293 -4.99 8.64 26.89
N MET A 294 -5.49 9.12 25.74
CA MET A 294 -5.75 8.26 24.56
C MET A 294 -4.54 7.44 24.10
N PHE A 295 -3.34 8.03 24.08
CA PHE A 295 -2.06 7.40 23.71
C PHE A 295 -1.06 7.32 24.88
N TYR A 296 -1.55 7.36 26.13
CA TYR A 296 -0.69 7.25 27.31
C TYR A 296 0.16 5.97 27.23
N SER A 297 1.48 6.08 27.30
CA SER A 297 2.44 4.97 27.14
C SER A 297 2.28 4.14 25.84
N ALA A 298 1.70 4.70 24.78
CA ALA A 298 1.76 4.13 23.43
C ALA A 298 3.15 4.45 22.83
N VAL A 299 4.17 3.73 23.31
CA VAL A 299 5.61 4.02 23.13
C VAL A 299 5.99 4.33 21.68
N LYS A 300 5.49 3.53 20.72
CA LYS A 300 5.81 3.64 19.28
C LYS A 300 4.92 4.61 18.48
N PHE A 301 3.88 5.18 19.08
CA PHE A 301 2.89 5.96 18.34
C PHE A 301 3.48 7.28 17.82
N ASN A 302 3.49 7.45 16.49
CA ASN A 302 4.05 8.63 15.82
C ASN A 302 3.35 8.91 14.47
N GLN A 303 2.03 8.67 14.38
CA GLN A 303 1.25 8.87 13.14
C GLN A 303 0.70 10.28 13.00
N ASN A 304 0.63 10.77 11.75
CA ASN A 304 0.26 12.16 11.46
C ASN A 304 -1.24 12.42 11.71
N ILE A 305 -1.54 12.95 12.89
CA ILE A 305 -2.87 13.36 13.35
C ILE A 305 -3.06 14.89 13.32
N GLY A 306 -2.19 15.61 12.61
CA GLY A 306 -2.25 17.07 12.52
C GLY A 306 -3.51 17.62 11.81
N GLY A 307 -4.14 16.80 10.96
CA GLY A 307 -5.37 17.14 10.23
C GLY A 307 -6.68 16.94 11.00
N TRP A 308 -6.63 16.47 12.25
CA TRP A 308 -7.82 16.24 13.07
C TRP A 308 -8.53 17.54 13.48
N VAL A 309 -9.85 17.60 13.26
CA VAL A 309 -10.71 18.72 13.67
C VAL A 309 -11.10 18.56 15.14
N THR A 310 -10.41 19.28 16.03
CA THR A 310 -10.53 19.13 17.49
C THR A 310 -11.46 20.14 18.16
N ASP A 311 -12.26 20.88 17.39
CA ASP A 311 -13.10 22.00 17.84
C ASP A 311 -14.02 21.72 19.04
N ASN A 312 -14.44 20.46 19.26
CA ASN A 312 -15.34 20.07 20.36
C ASN A 312 -14.64 19.41 21.56
N VAL A 313 -13.33 19.17 21.49
CA VAL A 313 -12.60 18.46 22.54
C VAL A 313 -12.43 19.37 23.77
N THR A 314 -12.84 18.87 24.94
CA THR A 314 -12.75 19.58 26.22
C THR A 314 -11.70 19.02 27.17
N LYS A 315 -11.30 17.76 26.95
CA LYS A 315 -10.36 17.00 27.78
C LYS A 315 -9.29 16.34 26.90
N MET A 316 -8.04 16.77 27.06
CA MET A 316 -6.87 16.16 26.43
C MET A 316 -5.78 15.76 27.44
N HIS A 317 -5.98 15.96 28.74
CA HIS A 317 -4.92 15.70 29.74
C HIS A 317 -4.28 14.31 29.59
N ALA A 318 -2.95 14.30 29.71
CA ALA A 318 -2.07 13.14 29.58
C ALA A 318 -2.21 12.32 28.27
N MET A 319 -2.75 12.89 27.19
CA MET A 319 -2.99 12.19 25.93
C MET A 319 -1.74 11.49 25.36
N PHE A 320 -0.55 12.10 25.49
CA PHE A 320 0.73 11.58 25.00
C PHE A 320 1.74 11.32 26.14
N GLU A 321 1.30 11.22 27.40
CA GLU A 321 2.19 10.92 28.53
C GLU A 321 2.83 9.54 28.35
N GLY A 322 4.15 9.48 28.15
CA GLY A 322 4.92 8.27 27.88
C GLY A 322 4.93 7.80 26.41
N ALA A 323 4.32 8.52 25.48
CA ALA A 323 4.43 8.24 24.04
C ALA A 323 5.79 8.73 23.50
N SER A 324 6.87 8.01 23.83
CA SER A 324 8.24 8.49 23.67
C SER A 324 8.66 8.83 22.24
N ASP A 325 8.06 8.15 21.25
CA ASP A 325 8.36 8.35 19.83
C ASP A 325 7.55 9.46 19.16
N PHE A 326 6.51 9.99 19.80
CA PHE A 326 5.60 10.96 19.22
C PHE A 326 6.27 12.32 18.95
N ASN A 327 6.30 12.74 17.68
CA ASN A 327 6.83 14.04 17.26
C ASN A 327 6.09 14.58 16.01
N GLN A 328 4.77 14.45 15.95
CA GLN A 328 3.97 14.90 14.81
C GLN A 328 3.43 16.32 15.00
N ASN A 329 3.38 17.09 13.91
CA ASN A 329 2.89 18.47 13.93
C ASN A 329 1.38 18.51 14.22
N ILE A 330 1.03 19.10 15.36
CA ILE A 330 -0.35 19.29 15.86
C ILE A 330 -0.65 20.79 16.10
N ALA A 331 0.05 21.68 15.40
CA ALA A 331 -0.12 23.13 15.48
C ALA A 331 -1.47 23.62 14.94
N ALA A 332 -2.21 22.80 14.20
CA ALA A 332 -3.52 23.13 13.63
C ALA A 332 -4.70 22.81 14.55
N TRP A 333 -4.46 22.13 15.69
CA TRP A 333 -5.52 21.76 16.62
C TRP A 333 -6.13 22.97 17.33
N ASN A 334 -7.46 22.98 17.45
CA ASN A 334 -8.18 23.97 18.24
C ASN A 334 -8.23 23.52 19.71
N THR A 335 -7.66 24.34 20.59
CA THR A 335 -7.59 24.08 22.03
C THR A 335 -8.44 25.05 22.88
N GLU A 336 -9.25 25.92 22.26
CA GLU A 336 -10.06 26.95 22.96
C GLU A 336 -10.95 26.39 24.08
N LYS A 337 -11.54 25.20 23.87
CA LYS A 337 -12.41 24.53 24.85
C LYS A 337 -11.66 23.66 25.88
N VAL A 338 -10.33 23.52 25.75
CA VAL A 338 -9.52 22.65 26.62
C VAL A 338 -9.14 23.38 27.91
N THR A 339 -9.65 22.90 29.03
CA THR A 339 -9.44 23.52 30.35
C THR A 339 -8.32 22.87 31.17
N ASN A 340 -7.83 21.70 30.74
CA ASN A 340 -6.83 20.90 31.44
C ASN A 340 -5.89 20.17 30.45
N MET A 341 -4.59 20.51 30.53
CA MET A 341 -3.46 19.91 29.78
C MET A 341 -2.44 19.24 30.72
N TYR A 342 -2.85 18.87 31.95
CA TYR A 342 -2.02 18.13 32.91
C TYR A 342 -1.32 16.95 32.23
N SER A 343 0.01 16.82 32.43
CA SER A 343 0.86 15.77 31.86
C SER A 343 0.80 15.57 30.33
N MET A 344 0.20 16.46 29.52
CA MET A 344 -0.10 16.24 28.08
C MET A 344 0.98 15.49 27.28
N PHE A 345 2.25 15.88 27.44
CA PHE A 345 3.42 15.31 26.77
C PHE A 345 4.47 14.75 27.76
N ASN A 346 4.13 14.48 29.03
CA ASN A 346 5.13 14.04 30.03
C ASN A 346 5.85 12.76 29.56
N GLY A 347 7.15 12.83 29.31
CA GLY A 347 7.94 11.71 28.79
C GLY A 347 7.79 11.40 27.29
N ALA A 348 7.13 12.27 26.51
CA ALA A 348 7.15 12.21 25.03
C ALA A 348 8.52 12.71 24.51
N THR A 349 9.56 11.92 24.71
CA THR A 349 10.97 12.37 24.62
C THR A 349 11.42 12.89 23.27
N LYS A 350 10.76 12.52 22.15
CA LYS A 350 11.06 13.05 20.81
C LYS A 350 10.26 14.31 20.46
N PHE A 351 9.30 14.74 21.28
CA PHE A 351 8.39 15.83 20.94
C PHE A 351 9.09 17.18 20.94
N ASP A 352 9.20 17.79 19.75
CA ASP A 352 9.78 19.12 19.51
C ASP A 352 9.02 19.81 18.37
N GLN A 353 7.77 20.20 18.65
CA GLN A 353 6.87 20.84 17.68
C GLN A 353 6.46 22.25 18.11
N ASN A 354 6.17 23.09 17.12
CA ASN A 354 5.71 24.46 17.33
C ASN A 354 4.23 24.46 17.74
N LEU A 355 3.90 25.01 18.92
CA LEU A 355 2.54 25.12 19.44
C LEU A 355 2.05 26.57 19.58
N THR A 356 2.60 27.52 18.81
CA THR A 356 2.23 28.95 18.86
C THR A 356 0.73 29.20 18.69
N ASN A 357 0.04 28.39 17.90
CA ASN A 357 -1.37 28.59 17.56
C ASN A 357 -2.34 28.09 18.65
N TRP A 358 -1.85 27.38 19.67
CA TRP A 358 -2.72 26.84 20.72
C TRP A 358 -3.27 27.96 21.60
N ASN A 359 -4.59 27.94 21.80
CA ASN A 359 -5.28 28.78 22.78
C ASN A 359 -5.12 28.15 24.17
N VAL A 360 -4.61 28.94 25.12
CA VAL A 360 -4.42 28.54 26.53
C VAL A 360 -5.16 29.48 27.49
N GLU A 361 -6.03 30.35 27.00
CA GLU A 361 -6.90 31.21 27.82
C GLU A 361 -7.87 30.41 28.68
N GLY A 362 -8.34 29.25 28.18
CA GLY A 362 -9.26 28.35 28.88
C GLY A 362 -8.67 27.56 30.05
N LEU A 363 -7.33 27.53 30.23
CA LEU A 363 -6.70 26.72 31.27
C LEU A 363 -7.05 27.21 32.68
N ILE A 364 -7.40 26.28 33.58
CA ILE A 364 -7.71 26.59 34.98
C ILE A 364 -7.00 25.63 35.95
N ASN A 365 -6.66 26.15 37.13
CA ASN A 365 -6.11 25.36 38.24
C ASN A 365 -7.21 25.10 39.28
N THR A 366 -7.70 23.87 39.33
CA THR A 366 -8.76 23.41 40.24
C THR A 366 -8.27 22.36 41.24
N GLY A 367 -6.99 21.97 41.18
CA GLY A 367 -6.39 20.97 42.06
C GLY A 367 -5.10 20.36 41.51
N VAL A 368 -4.62 19.30 42.18
CA VAL A 368 -3.28 18.70 41.96
C VAL A 368 -3.09 18.07 40.57
N PHE A 369 -4.18 17.82 39.83
CA PHE A 369 -4.20 17.19 38.50
C PHE A 369 -4.88 18.10 37.46
N SER A 370 -4.50 19.39 37.43
CA SER A 370 -5.14 20.41 36.58
C SER A 370 -4.14 21.43 36.00
N GLY A 371 -4.63 22.37 35.18
CA GLY A 371 -3.81 23.36 34.49
C GLY A 371 -2.91 22.73 33.41
N ALA A 372 -1.65 23.17 33.34
CA ALA A 372 -0.61 22.59 32.49
C ALA A 372 0.56 22.04 33.34
N GLN A 373 0.24 21.54 34.54
CA GLN A 373 1.23 20.94 35.43
C GLN A 373 1.80 19.66 34.80
N TYR A 374 3.13 19.52 34.83
CA TYR A 374 3.89 18.45 34.18
C TYR A 374 3.74 18.31 32.66
N MET A 375 3.13 19.29 31.96
CA MET A 375 2.85 19.23 30.52
C MET A 375 4.04 18.75 29.67
N PHE A 376 5.24 19.33 29.85
CA PHE A 376 6.48 18.92 29.18
C PHE A 376 7.50 18.27 30.13
N ARG A 377 7.06 17.65 31.23
CA ARG A 377 8.00 16.98 32.15
C ARG A 377 8.78 15.91 31.40
N ASN A 378 10.11 15.87 31.59
CA ASN A 378 11.05 15.01 30.85
C ASN A 378 11.08 15.20 29.31
N VAL A 379 10.54 16.31 28.79
CA VAL A 379 10.63 16.70 27.37
C VAL A 379 11.53 17.94 27.25
N LYS A 380 12.28 18.03 26.14
CA LYS A 380 13.06 19.22 25.77
C LYS A 380 12.58 19.71 24.40
N LEU A 381 11.79 20.77 24.38
CA LEU A 381 11.57 21.55 23.17
C LEU A 381 12.88 22.27 22.79
N SER A 382 13.13 22.45 21.50
CA SER A 382 14.17 23.34 20.99
C SER A 382 13.97 24.77 21.49
N THR A 383 15.06 25.54 21.57
CA THR A 383 15.01 26.95 21.95
C THR A 383 14.09 27.75 21.03
N THR A 384 14.10 27.47 19.72
CA THR A 384 13.19 28.06 18.73
C THR A 384 11.71 27.79 19.05
N ASN A 385 11.32 26.54 19.27
CA ASN A 385 9.92 26.20 19.57
C ASN A 385 9.50 26.71 20.94
N TYR A 386 10.39 26.72 21.94
CA TYR A 386 10.07 27.20 23.27
C TYR A 386 10.00 28.74 23.36
N ASP A 387 10.91 29.46 22.71
CA ASP A 387 10.83 30.92 22.56
C ASP A 387 9.50 31.30 21.87
N ALA A 388 9.16 30.64 20.75
CA ALA A 388 7.93 30.91 20.00
C ALA A 388 6.67 30.65 20.84
N LEU A 389 6.63 29.53 21.59
CA LEU A 389 5.55 29.20 22.53
C LEU A 389 5.40 30.27 23.61
N LEU A 390 6.49 30.65 24.28
CA LEU A 390 6.49 31.68 25.33
C LEU A 390 6.00 33.03 24.77
N ILE A 391 6.48 33.43 23.59
CA ILE A 391 6.08 34.68 22.92
C ILE A 391 4.58 34.68 22.65
N SER A 392 4.06 33.67 21.95
CA SER A 392 2.64 33.61 21.59
C SER A 392 1.73 33.57 22.82
N TRP A 393 2.03 32.69 23.78
CA TRP A 393 1.17 32.51 24.95
C TRP A 393 1.19 33.74 25.87
N SER A 394 2.30 34.48 25.95
CA SER A 394 2.37 35.71 26.77
C SER A 394 1.37 36.79 26.32
N ALA A 395 1.05 36.83 25.02
CA ALA A 395 0.14 37.78 24.40
C ALA A 395 -1.35 37.46 24.64
N GLN A 396 -1.68 36.25 25.08
CA GLN A 396 -3.06 35.81 25.33
C GLN A 396 -3.62 36.32 26.68
N THR A 397 -4.95 36.29 26.80
CA THR A 397 -5.75 36.70 27.97
C THR A 397 -5.85 35.57 28.99
N LEU A 398 -4.71 35.24 29.61
CA LEU A 398 -4.59 34.05 30.47
C LEU A 398 -5.30 34.19 31.82
N ASN A 399 -5.93 33.09 32.27
CA ASN A 399 -6.33 32.93 33.67
C ASN A 399 -5.13 32.95 34.62
N THR A 400 -5.32 33.57 35.79
CA THR A 400 -4.28 33.64 36.81
C THR A 400 -4.15 32.35 37.61
N GLY A 401 -2.93 32.01 38.04
CA GLY A 401 -2.71 30.93 39.00
C GLY A 401 -2.63 29.51 38.42
N VAL A 402 -2.55 29.38 37.09
CA VAL A 402 -2.22 28.13 36.40
C VAL A 402 -0.77 27.72 36.73
N ASN A 403 -0.51 26.43 36.89
CA ASN A 403 0.85 25.88 36.93
C ASN A 403 1.23 25.40 35.53
N PHE A 404 2.42 25.75 35.05
CA PHE A 404 2.96 25.31 33.76
C PHE A 404 4.33 24.64 33.93
N SER A 405 4.57 23.57 33.17
CA SER A 405 5.88 22.90 33.13
C SER A 405 6.39 22.87 31.69
N GLY A 406 7.33 23.76 31.39
CA GLY A 406 8.12 23.77 30.14
C GLY A 406 9.21 22.68 30.09
N GLY A 407 9.44 21.98 31.19
CA GLY A 407 10.24 20.75 31.19
C GLY A 407 11.74 20.98 31.25
N LEU A 408 12.47 20.36 30.32
CA LEU A 408 13.91 20.53 30.11
C LEU A 408 14.21 21.62 29.04
N SER A 409 13.17 22.28 28.53
CA SER A 409 13.27 23.33 27.51
C SER A 409 13.93 24.59 28.06
N GLN A 410 14.71 25.26 27.22
CA GLN A 410 15.42 26.51 27.55
C GLN A 410 15.00 27.60 26.56
N TYR A 411 15.02 28.86 27.00
CA TYR A 411 14.68 30.02 26.16
C TYR A 411 15.92 30.89 25.88
N CYS A 412 15.89 31.66 24.80
CA CYS A 412 16.95 32.62 24.47
C CYS A 412 16.42 34.04 24.32
N THR A 413 15.46 34.22 23.42
CA THR A 413 14.93 35.53 23.02
C THR A 413 13.68 35.93 23.80
N ALA A 414 12.89 34.97 24.27
CA ALA A 414 11.60 35.19 24.94
C ALA A 414 11.69 35.57 26.43
N GLU A 415 12.75 36.27 26.86
CA GLU A 415 12.99 36.56 28.28
C GLU A 415 11.94 37.53 28.87
N ALA A 416 11.48 38.51 28.09
CA ALA A 416 10.43 39.44 28.52
C ALA A 416 9.06 38.75 28.58
N GLU A 417 8.77 37.89 27.63
CA GLU A 417 7.52 37.16 27.45
C GLU A 417 7.38 36.06 28.50
N ARG A 418 8.47 35.37 28.84
CA ARG A 418 8.55 34.49 30.01
C ARG A 418 8.27 35.24 31.30
N ALA A 419 8.79 36.44 31.48
CA ALA A 419 8.49 37.26 32.66
C ALA A 419 7.01 37.71 32.72
N ILE A 420 6.36 37.98 31.57
CA ILE A 420 4.92 38.25 31.51
C ILE A 420 4.13 37.01 31.98
N LEU A 421 4.49 35.82 31.51
CA LEU A 421 3.85 34.57 31.92
C LEU A 421 4.05 34.29 33.42
N ASP A 422 5.25 34.50 33.96
CA ASP A 422 5.59 34.30 35.38
C ASP A 422 4.77 35.21 36.33
N ASN A 423 4.36 36.40 35.86
CA ASN A 423 3.48 37.30 36.60
C ASN A 423 1.98 36.93 36.51
N LYS A 424 1.55 36.21 35.47
CA LYS A 424 0.16 35.75 35.29
C LYS A 424 -0.08 34.39 35.98
N TRP A 425 0.87 33.48 35.86
CA TRP A 425 0.76 32.08 36.33
C TRP A 425 1.34 31.88 37.74
N ALA A 426 0.95 30.78 38.41
CA ALA A 426 1.38 30.52 39.79
C ALA A 426 2.81 29.97 39.88
N THR A 427 3.22 29.15 38.90
CA THR A 427 4.57 28.59 38.82
C THR A 427 4.85 28.16 37.38
N ILE A 428 6.03 28.52 36.87
CA ILE A 428 6.58 27.99 35.62
C ILE A 428 7.85 27.19 35.94
N THR A 429 7.88 25.91 35.56
CA THR A 429 9.08 25.06 35.69
C THR A 429 9.65 24.69 34.32
N ASP A 430 10.81 25.26 34.01
CA ASP A 430 11.60 25.00 32.81
C ASP A 430 13.11 24.96 33.17
N ALA A 431 13.98 24.80 32.18
CA ALA A 431 15.44 24.82 32.38
C ALA A 431 16.05 26.23 32.29
N GLY A 432 15.23 27.29 32.33
CA GLY A 432 15.66 28.68 32.31
C GLY A 432 16.25 29.16 30.97
N LYS A 433 16.95 30.29 31.02
CA LYS A 433 17.66 30.86 29.86
C LYS A 433 18.86 30.00 29.49
N ASP A 434 19.08 29.72 28.21
CA ASP A 434 20.28 29.02 27.75
C ASP A 434 21.52 29.93 27.94
N ALA A 435 22.58 29.39 28.54
CA ALA A 435 23.81 30.12 28.82
C ALA A 435 24.66 30.39 27.56
N SER A 436 24.33 29.77 26.43
CA SER A 436 25.00 29.92 25.13
C SER A 436 24.36 30.97 24.21
N CYS A 437 23.22 31.56 24.57
CA CYS A 437 22.58 32.60 23.76
C CYS A 437 23.53 33.80 23.56
N GLY A 438 24.00 33.99 22.32
CA GLY A 438 24.94 35.06 21.95
C GLY A 438 26.41 34.65 21.77
N THR A 439 26.74 33.36 21.74
CA THR A 439 28.09 32.90 21.29
C THR A 439 28.20 32.88 19.77
N ALA A 440 29.37 33.25 19.24
CA ALA A 440 29.62 33.27 17.79
C ALA A 440 29.52 31.87 17.16
N LEU A 441 28.81 31.79 16.02
CA LEU A 441 28.52 30.55 15.30
C LEU A 441 29.75 29.92 14.65
N THR A 442 29.74 28.59 14.51
CA THR A 442 30.76 27.80 13.78
C THR A 442 30.13 27.08 12.59
N CYS A 443 30.88 26.85 11.52
CA CYS A 443 30.38 26.08 10.37
C CYS A 443 29.93 24.66 10.77
N PRO A 444 28.77 24.15 10.28
CA PRO A 444 28.37 22.76 10.45
C PRO A 444 29.31 21.79 9.71
N THR A 445 29.39 20.55 10.18
CA THR A 445 30.10 19.44 9.53
C THR A 445 29.10 18.37 9.08
N ILE A 446 29.18 17.96 7.82
CA ILE A 446 28.37 16.86 7.27
C ILE A 446 28.83 15.55 7.91
N SER A 447 27.87 14.73 8.36
CA SER A 447 28.11 13.53 9.17
C SER A 447 27.74 12.22 8.48
N SER A 448 27.21 12.26 7.26
CA SER A 448 27.00 11.06 6.43
C SER A 448 28.33 10.54 5.87
N SER A 449 28.46 9.21 5.74
CA SER A 449 29.57 8.60 5.00
C SER A 449 29.36 8.78 3.50
N THR A 450 29.97 9.82 2.92
CA THR A 450 29.74 10.30 1.54
C THR A 450 30.40 9.45 0.45
N THR A 451 30.30 8.12 0.51
CA THR A 451 30.88 7.22 -0.51
C THR A 451 29.89 6.59 -1.46
N ASP A 452 28.60 6.52 -1.13
CA ASP A 452 27.52 6.22 -2.09
C ASP A 452 26.22 6.90 -1.65
N LEU A 453 25.70 7.76 -2.51
CA LEU A 453 24.41 8.42 -2.37
C LEU A 453 23.44 7.76 -3.36
N ASP A 454 22.29 7.29 -2.87
CA ASP A 454 21.12 7.20 -3.74
C ASP A 454 20.83 8.59 -4.33
N LEU A 455 20.14 8.66 -5.47
CA LEU A 455 19.82 9.91 -6.20
C LEU A 455 19.04 10.96 -5.38
N PHE A 456 18.67 10.63 -4.14
CA PHE A 456 18.06 11.45 -3.12
C PHE A 456 18.80 11.29 -1.78
N PRO A 457 19.91 12.00 -1.54
CA PRO A 457 20.44 12.16 -0.19
C PRO A 457 19.38 12.79 0.73
N THR A 458 19.23 12.19 1.91
CA THR A 458 19.01 12.99 3.11
C THR A 458 20.39 13.37 3.65
N LEU A 459 20.83 14.60 3.34
CA LEU A 459 22.02 15.19 3.95
C LEU A 459 21.83 15.24 5.47
N THR A 460 22.87 14.95 6.23
CA THR A 460 22.85 14.98 7.71
C THR A 460 24.11 15.70 8.21
N TRP A 461 23.99 16.52 9.25
CA TRP A 461 25.10 17.28 9.84
C TRP A 461 25.00 17.42 11.36
N ASN A 462 26.11 17.78 12.00
CA ASN A 462 26.07 18.13 13.42
C ASN A 462 25.37 19.49 13.63
N LYS A 463 24.46 19.57 14.59
CA LYS A 463 23.95 20.88 15.05
C LYS A 463 25.08 21.75 15.58
N VAL A 464 24.93 23.06 15.41
CA VAL A 464 25.84 24.11 15.86
C VAL A 464 25.22 24.81 17.06
N THR A 465 25.98 24.96 18.14
CA THR A 465 25.48 25.64 19.36
C THR A 465 25.17 27.11 19.04
N GLY A 466 23.96 27.56 19.39
CA GLY A 466 23.48 28.92 19.12
C GLY A 466 22.85 29.14 17.74
N ALA A 467 22.87 28.16 16.83
CA ALA A 467 22.19 28.25 15.55
C ALA A 467 20.68 28.01 15.69
N THR A 468 19.86 28.82 15.03
CA THR A 468 18.41 28.67 14.92
C THR A 468 17.97 28.21 13.52
N ASN A 469 18.85 28.37 12.53
CA ASN A 469 18.62 28.06 11.12
C ASN A 469 19.90 27.48 10.48
N TYR A 470 19.75 26.72 9.40
CA TYR A 470 20.87 26.25 8.56
C TYR A 470 20.59 26.53 7.09
N ARG A 471 21.60 26.97 6.34
CA ARG A 471 21.49 27.12 4.88
C ARG A 471 22.27 26.02 4.17
N VAL A 472 21.61 25.31 3.26
CA VAL A 472 22.18 24.21 2.47
C VAL A 472 22.43 24.71 1.06
N LEU A 473 23.69 24.62 0.60
CA LEU A 473 24.12 24.96 -0.75
C LEU A 473 24.66 23.69 -1.44
N VAL A 474 24.08 23.31 -2.57
CA VAL A 474 24.53 22.18 -3.40
C VAL A 474 24.85 22.70 -4.80
N VAL A 475 26.08 22.48 -5.27
CA VAL A 475 26.59 22.95 -6.56
C VAL A 475 27.15 21.79 -7.37
N LYS A 476 26.83 21.70 -8.66
CA LYS A 476 27.37 20.70 -9.58
C LYS A 476 28.81 21.05 -9.94
N LYS A 477 29.76 20.15 -9.67
CA LYS A 477 31.20 20.45 -9.77
C LYS A 477 31.69 20.65 -11.21
N SER A 478 31.05 20.02 -12.20
CA SER A 478 31.47 20.06 -13.60
C SER A 478 31.29 21.42 -14.29
N ASP A 479 30.25 22.17 -13.90
CA ASP A 479 29.80 23.39 -14.60
C ASP A 479 29.42 24.55 -13.64
N GLY A 480 29.42 24.32 -12.33
CA GLY A 480 29.10 25.33 -11.31
C GLY A 480 27.61 25.58 -11.13
N THR A 481 26.73 24.74 -11.70
CA THR A 481 25.27 24.92 -11.57
C THR A 481 24.82 24.73 -10.12
N GLN A 482 24.19 25.74 -9.55
CA GLN A 482 23.59 25.68 -8.22
C GLN A 482 22.27 24.89 -8.28
N ILE A 483 22.21 23.75 -7.59
CA ILE A 483 21.02 22.88 -7.51
C ILE A 483 20.12 23.28 -6.34
N VAL A 484 20.72 23.52 -5.17
CA VAL A 484 20.00 23.91 -3.94
C VAL A 484 20.70 25.11 -3.30
N ASN A 485 19.94 26.06 -2.78
CA ASN A 485 20.42 27.13 -1.90
C ASN A 485 19.27 27.59 -1.00
N GLU A 486 18.98 26.79 0.03
CA GLU A 486 17.77 26.92 0.86
C GLU A 486 18.12 27.12 2.33
N THR A 487 17.40 28.02 3.00
CA THR A 487 17.49 28.23 4.46
C THR A 487 16.38 27.45 5.14
N LEU A 488 16.78 26.63 6.11
CA LEU A 488 15.97 25.71 6.90
C LEU A 488 15.99 26.18 8.37
N GLY A 489 15.02 25.73 9.17
CA GLY A 489 15.00 25.94 10.62
C GLY A 489 16.10 25.15 11.37
N ASP A 490 15.93 24.93 12.68
CA ASP A 490 16.89 24.15 13.49
C ASP A 490 16.76 22.63 13.23
N VAL A 491 17.13 22.23 12.02
CA VAL A 491 17.20 20.83 11.56
C VAL A 491 18.66 20.38 11.45
N SER A 492 18.89 19.09 11.62
CA SER A 492 20.19 18.44 11.37
C SER A 492 20.19 17.62 10.07
N THR A 493 19.13 17.71 9.28
CA THR A 493 18.89 16.92 8.08
C THR A 493 18.17 17.71 6.99
N TYR A 494 18.44 17.38 5.73
CA TYR A 494 17.72 17.91 4.57
C TYR A 494 17.64 16.87 3.46
N THR A 495 16.44 16.57 2.99
CA THR A 495 16.19 15.69 1.85
C THR A 495 16.01 16.55 0.61
N LEU A 496 16.79 16.28 -0.44
CA LEU A 496 16.73 17.06 -1.68
C LEU A 496 15.39 16.89 -2.39
N THR A 497 14.84 18.00 -2.88
CA THR A 497 13.59 18.08 -3.65
C THR A 497 13.79 17.85 -5.16
N THR A 498 15.04 17.89 -5.63
CA THR A 498 15.45 17.69 -7.02
C THR A 498 16.41 16.49 -7.12
N ASN A 499 16.18 15.59 -8.09
CA ASN A 499 17.15 14.57 -8.43
C ASN A 499 18.51 15.21 -8.76
N LEU A 500 19.57 14.64 -8.22
CA LEU A 500 20.91 14.85 -8.72
C LEU A 500 21.12 14.01 -10.01
N GLU A 501 22.00 14.46 -10.91
CA GLU A 501 22.39 13.68 -12.10
C GLU A 501 23.18 12.43 -11.66
N GLU A 502 23.09 11.34 -12.41
CA GLU A 502 23.86 10.11 -12.16
C GLU A 502 25.36 10.32 -12.43
N ASN A 503 26.23 9.57 -11.75
CA ASN A 503 27.69 9.57 -11.94
C ASN A 503 28.32 10.98 -11.95
N THR A 504 27.82 11.86 -11.08
CA THR A 504 28.12 13.29 -11.08
C THR A 504 28.60 13.75 -9.70
N ILE A 505 29.66 14.55 -9.68
CA ILE A 505 30.22 15.10 -8.43
C ILE A 505 29.54 16.43 -8.11
N TYR A 506 29.06 16.54 -6.87
CA TYR A 506 28.47 17.74 -6.29
C TYR A 506 29.30 18.24 -5.11
N GLU A 507 29.38 19.56 -4.96
CA GLU A 507 29.96 20.24 -3.80
C GLU A 507 28.83 20.71 -2.88
N VAL A 508 28.81 20.20 -1.65
CA VAL A 508 27.81 20.53 -0.62
C VAL A 508 28.44 21.42 0.45
N THR A 509 27.89 22.60 0.67
CA THR A 509 28.32 23.53 1.72
C THR A 509 27.15 23.80 2.67
N LEU A 510 27.43 23.80 3.97
CA LEU A 510 26.46 24.14 5.02
C LEU A 510 26.87 25.42 5.75
N PHE A 511 25.88 26.23 6.08
CA PHE A 511 26.03 27.43 6.90
C PHE A 511 25.07 27.36 8.09
N ALA A 512 25.48 27.89 9.23
CA ALA A 512 24.63 28.05 10.41
C ALA A 512 24.27 29.53 10.60
N SER A 513 23.06 29.82 11.07
CA SER A 513 22.57 31.17 11.35
C SER A 513 21.76 31.23 12.64
N ASP A 514 21.84 32.34 13.37
CA ASP A 514 21.04 32.67 14.55
C ASP A 514 19.80 33.55 14.21
N GLY A 515 19.51 33.72 12.91
CA GLY A 515 18.47 34.61 12.40
C GLY A 515 18.91 36.07 12.22
N THR A 516 20.09 36.47 12.74
CA THR A 516 20.67 37.81 12.60
C THR A 516 22.05 37.80 11.94
N THR A 517 22.84 36.75 12.16
CA THR A 517 24.16 36.49 11.59
C THR A 517 24.20 35.09 10.95
N GLU A 518 25.08 34.89 9.97
CA GLU A 518 25.35 33.59 9.33
C GLU A 518 26.86 33.34 9.31
N THR A 519 27.27 32.08 9.49
CA THR A 519 28.67 31.65 9.36
C THR A 519 29.21 31.92 7.96
N THR A 520 30.42 32.46 7.85
CA THR A 520 31.09 32.71 6.57
C THR A 520 32.32 31.84 6.38
N GLY A 521 32.60 31.39 5.15
CA GLY A 521 33.84 30.67 4.81
C GLY A 521 33.83 29.18 5.14
N CYS A 522 32.66 28.55 5.18
CA CYS A 522 32.52 27.11 5.41
C CYS A 522 33.04 26.29 4.21
N THR A 523 33.71 25.18 4.50
CA THR A 523 34.32 24.29 3.50
C THR A 523 33.26 23.42 2.82
N ALA A 524 33.33 23.30 1.50
CA ALA A 524 32.51 22.35 0.75
C ALA A 524 32.99 20.89 0.95
N VAL A 525 32.04 19.95 0.97
CA VAL A 525 32.30 18.51 0.92
C VAL A 525 31.92 18.01 -0.47
N GLU A 526 32.83 17.27 -1.12
CA GLU A 526 32.53 16.62 -2.39
C GLU A 526 31.74 15.33 -2.16
N VAL A 527 30.69 15.15 -2.95
CA VAL A 527 29.81 13.98 -2.92
C VAL A 527 29.56 13.52 -4.36
N GLU A 528 29.93 12.28 -4.65
CA GLU A 528 29.66 11.65 -5.94
C GLU A 528 28.29 10.94 -5.86
N THR A 529 27.37 11.30 -6.75
CA THR A 529 26.23 10.42 -7.02
C THR A 529 26.74 9.23 -7.81
N LYS A 530 26.42 8.03 -7.35
CA LYS A 530 26.51 6.85 -8.18
C LYS A 530 25.11 6.34 -8.42
N ILE A 531 24.93 5.59 -9.49
CA ILE A 531 23.91 4.54 -9.47
C ILE A 531 24.28 3.69 -8.25
N SER A 532 23.44 3.65 -7.22
CA SER A 532 23.52 2.61 -6.19
C SER A 532 23.55 1.29 -6.95
N PRO A 533 24.71 0.61 -7.05
CA PRO A 533 24.97 -0.30 -8.15
C PRO A 533 23.88 -1.36 -8.08
N ALA A 534 23.17 -1.52 -9.20
CA ALA A 534 22.02 -2.39 -9.29
C ALA A 534 22.51 -3.83 -9.12
N THR A 535 22.63 -4.22 -7.85
CA THR A 535 23.57 -5.23 -7.40
C THR A 535 22.97 -6.59 -7.65
N ASN A 536 23.15 -6.97 -8.92
CA ASN A 536 23.19 -8.30 -9.49
C ASN A 536 21.89 -8.75 -10.19
N GLY A 537 21.21 -7.85 -10.92
CA GLY A 537 20.24 -8.21 -11.96
C GLY A 537 19.02 -7.27 -12.12
N PRO A 538 18.26 -7.37 -13.23
CA PRO A 538 17.00 -6.64 -13.43
C PRO A 538 16.01 -6.79 -12.26
N ALA A 539 15.13 -5.80 -12.10
CA ALA A 539 14.11 -5.77 -11.05
C ALA A 539 14.62 -5.96 -9.60
N GLY A 540 15.93 -5.82 -9.37
CA GLY A 540 16.54 -6.05 -8.05
C GLY A 540 16.72 -7.53 -7.68
N VAL A 541 16.61 -8.47 -8.63
CA VAL A 541 16.80 -9.91 -8.39
C VAL A 541 18.30 -10.22 -8.33
N LYS A 542 18.86 -10.21 -7.11
CA LYS A 542 20.32 -10.16 -6.83
C LYS A 542 21.09 -11.48 -6.91
N ASN A 543 20.40 -12.63 -6.99
CA ASN A 543 21.07 -13.93 -6.88
C ASN A 543 21.34 -14.50 -8.28
N ASN A 544 22.62 -14.69 -8.59
CA ASN A 544 23.12 -15.46 -9.74
C ASN A 544 22.92 -14.86 -11.14
N ALA A 545 22.69 -13.54 -11.28
CA ALA A 545 22.92 -12.90 -12.58
C ALA A 545 24.42 -12.95 -12.90
N VAL A 546 24.78 -13.46 -14.07
CA VAL A 546 26.17 -13.54 -14.56
C VAL A 546 26.49 -12.51 -15.64
N PHE A 547 25.44 -11.92 -16.22
CA PHE A 547 25.53 -10.90 -17.26
C PHE A 547 24.23 -10.10 -17.29
N TRP A 548 24.36 -8.77 -17.39
CA TRP A 548 23.22 -7.89 -17.68
C TRP A 548 23.68 -6.65 -18.42
N VAL A 549 23.12 -6.38 -19.60
CA VAL A 549 23.39 -5.15 -20.38
C VAL A 549 22.08 -4.46 -20.74
N LYS A 550 22.06 -3.12 -20.68
CA LYS A 550 20.89 -2.27 -20.93
C LYS A 550 21.26 -1.07 -21.80
N ALA A 551 20.51 -0.77 -22.86
CA ALA A 551 20.89 0.27 -23.82
C ALA A 551 20.88 1.70 -23.23
N SER A 552 20.32 1.84 -22.03
CA SER A 552 20.21 3.11 -21.28
C SER A 552 21.39 3.39 -20.34
N SER A 553 22.40 2.52 -20.23
CA SER A 553 23.55 2.72 -19.35
C SER A 553 24.77 1.90 -19.79
N GLY A 554 25.98 2.30 -19.36
CA GLY A 554 27.19 1.53 -19.62
C GLY A 554 27.63 1.48 -21.09
N ILE A 555 27.18 2.41 -21.92
CA ILE A 555 27.42 2.44 -23.37
C ILE A 555 28.69 3.24 -23.71
N THR A 556 29.61 2.65 -24.47
CA THR A 556 30.77 3.32 -25.08
C THR A 556 30.61 3.37 -26.60
N LEU A 557 30.62 4.57 -27.18
CA LEU A 557 30.46 4.78 -28.63
C LEU A 557 31.73 5.29 -29.30
N SER A 558 31.92 4.89 -30.56
CA SER A 558 32.87 5.47 -31.50
C SER A 558 32.11 6.15 -32.65
N GLY A 559 31.59 7.35 -32.40
CA GLY A 559 30.58 7.98 -33.27
C GLY A 559 29.19 7.52 -32.83
N ASN A 560 28.44 6.87 -33.72
CA ASN A 560 27.18 6.20 -33.37
C ASN A 560 27.36 4.71 -33.03
N GLU A 561 28.54 4.15 -33.31
CA GLU A 561 28.78 2.70 -33.24
C GLU A 561 29.18 2.25 -31.83
N LEU A 562 28.54 1.19 -31.34
CA LEU A 562 28.74 0.60 -30.03
C LEU A 562 29.98 -0.29 -30.00
N THR A 563 31.02 0.16 -29.31
CA THR A 563 32.29 -0.60 -29.19
C THR A 563 32.38 -1.39 -27.89
N ASN A 564 31.71 -0.93 -26.83
CA ASN A 564 31.60 -1.64 -25.56
C ASN A 564 30.26 -1.35 -24.87
N TRP A 565 29.62 -2.41 -24.39
CA TRP A 565 28.39 -2.40 -23.62
C TRP A 565 28.67 -3.05 -22.26
N GLN A 566 28.84 -2.19 -21.25
CA GLN A 566 29.31 -2.57 -19.93
C GLN A 566 28.27 -3.43 -19.20
N ASP A 567 28.68 -4.63 -18.81
CA ASP A 567 27.93 -5.50 -17.88
C ASP A 567 27.61 -4.78 -16.56
N GLN A 568 26.34 -4.84 -16.19
CA GLN A 568 25.69 -4.23 -15.03
C GLN A 568 25.45 -5.24 -13.90
N SER A 569 25.72 -6.54 -14.12
CA SER A 569 25.56 -7.59 -13.11
C SER A 569 26.66 -7.59 -12.04
N GLY A 570 27.74 -6.83 -12.24
CA GLY A 570 28.88 -6.73 -11.34
C GLY A 570 29.96 -7.80 -11.56
N ASN A 571 29.92 -8.54 -12.68
CA ASN A 571 30.86 -9.62 -12.98
C ASN A 571 31.95 -9.24 -14.01
N ASP A 572 31.97 -7.99 -14.48
CA ASP A 572 32.85 -7.48 -15.56
C ASP A 572 32.81 -8.33 -16.84
N ASN A 573 31.64 -8.90 -17.15
CA ASN A 573 31.39 -9.67 -18.37
C ASN A 573 30.90 -8.77 -19.50
N HIS A 574 31.56 -7.64 -19.75
CA HIS A 574 31.12 -6.67 -20.75
C HIS A 574 30.99 -7.28 -22.15
N ALA A 575 30.05 -6.78 -22.95
CA ALA A 575 29.94 -7.13 -24.36
C ALA A 575 30.77 -6.15 -25.19
N GLU A 576 31.77 -6.64 -25.91
CA GLU A 576 32.79 -5.82 -26.59
C GLU A 576 32.83 -6.15 -28.09
N GLN A 577 33.02 -5.13 -28.94
CA GLN A 577 33.29 -5.30 -30.37
C GLN A 577 34.74 -4.86 -30.69
N PRO A 578 35.67 -5.80 -30.94
CA PRO A 578 37.07 -5.47 -31.23
C PRO A 578 37.30 -4.81 -32.59
N ASN A 579 36.36 -4.91 -33.55
CA ASN A 579 36.42 -4.24 -34.85
C ASN A 579 35.25 -3.27 -35.03
N VAL A 580 35.51 -1.96 -34.96
CA VAL A 580 34.49 -0.89 -35.03
C VAL A 580 33.63 -0.93 -36.29
N VAL A 581 34.09 -1.57 -37.37
CA VAL A 581 33.28 -1.73 -38.61
C VAL A 581 32.09 -2.68 -38.41
N ASN A 582 32.20 -3.62 -37.46
CA ASN A 582 31.20 -4.64 -37.13
C ASN A 582 30.41 -4.29 -35.84
N SER A 583 30.43 -3.02 -35.45
CA SER A 583 29.75 -2.53 -34.26
C SER A 583 28.30 -2.17 -34.61
N PRO A 584 27.30 -2.62 -33.82
CA PRO A 584 25.92 -2.17 -33.99
C PRO A 584 25.76 -0.72 -33.54
N SER A 585 24.68 -0.07 -33.95
CA SER A 585 24.47 1.36 -33.69
C SER A 585 23.48 1.62 -32.55
N LEU A 586 23.68 2.69 -31.76
CA LEU A 586 22.74 3.06 -30.70
C LEU A 586 21.58 3.92 -31.23
N ASN A 587 20.35 3.41 -31.15
CA ASN A 587 19.16 4.26 -31.23
C ASN A 587 18.82 4.82 -29.83
N THR A 588 18.89 6.15 -29.69
CA THR A 588 18.61 6.85 -28.42
C THR A 588 17.12 7.00 -28.10
N VAL A 589 16.24 6.78 -29.08
CA VAL A 589 14.77 6.80 -28.94
C VAL A 589 14.18 5.65 -29.74
N GLU A 590 13.88 4.56 -29.06
CA GLU A 590 13.22 3.39 -29.63
C GLU A 590 11.90 3.17 -28.85
N ARG A 591 11.74 2.03 -28.16
CA ARG A 591 10.48 1.63 -27.56
C ARG A 591 10.19 2.36 -26.25
N ASN A 592 8.97 2.89 -26.12
CA ASN A 592 8.45 3.50 -24.89
C ASN A 592 9.38 4.59 -24.31
N TYR A 593 9.96 5.39 -25.22
CA TYR A 593 10.95 6.44 -24.95
C TYR A 593 12.27 5.96 -24.29
N ASN A 594 12.58 4.67 -24.38
CA ASN A 594 13.87 4.09 -23.99
C ASN A 594 14.73 3.77 -25.23
N PRO A 595 16.07 3.73 -25.08
CA PRO A 595 16.96 3.39 -26.18
C PRO A 595 17.00 1.89 -26.48
N GLY A 596 17.54 1.55 -27.66
CA GLY A 596 17.82 0.20 -28.12
C GLY A 596 19.05 0.17 -29.02
N VAL A 597 19.79 -0.94 -29.02
CA VAL A 597 20.93 -1.16 -29.90
C VAL A 597 20.40 -1.78 -31.19
N TYR A 598 20.55 -1.12 -32.32
CA TYR A 598 20.11 -1.59 -33.63
C TYR A 598 21.20 -2.42 -34.30
N PHE A 599 20.82 -3.63 -34.73
CA PHE A 599 21.62 -4.51 -35.58
C PHE A 599 21.06 -4.49 -37.01
N ASP A 600 21.93 -4.34 -38.01
CA ASP A 600 21.54 -4.13 -39.42
C ASP A 600 21.24 -5.41 -40.21
N GLY A 601 21.63 -6.57 -39.68
CA GLY A 601 21.47 -7.89 -40.30
C GLY A 601 22.60 -8.31 -41.24
N THR A 602 23.73 -7.59 -41.31
CA THR A 602 24.81 -7.85 -42.28
C THR A 602 26.06 -8.48 -41.65
N ASP A 603 26.76 -7.82 -40.74
CA ASP A 603 27.98 -8.35 -40.09
C ASP A 603 28.23 -7.88 -38.64
N GLU A 604 27.23 -7.25 -38.02
CA GLU A 604 27.30 -6.65 -36.68
C GLU A 604 27.12 -7.68 -35.55
N TYR A 605 27.97 -7.63 -34.52
CA TYR A 605 27.90 -8.49 -33.33
C TYR A 605 28.56 -7.85 -32.11
N MET A 606 28.35 -8.43 -30.92
CA MET A 606 29.14 -8.14 -29.70
C MET A 606 29.65 -9.44 -29.07
N ASN A 607 30.93 -9.49 -28.71
CA ASN A 607 31.53 -10.63 -28.02
C ASN A 607 31.34 -10.50 -26.50
N ILE A 608 30.94 -11.58 -25.83
CA ILE A 608 30.92 -11.69 -24.37
C ILE A 608 31.80 -12.88 -23.96
N LYS A 609 32.49 -12.76 -22.82
CA LYS A 609 33.20 -13.88 -22.17
C LYS A 609 32.26 -15.08 -21.97
N ASP A 610 32.80 -16.29 -21.80
CA ASP A 610 31.95 -17.42 -21.44
C ASP A 610 31.27 -17.16 -20.07
N LEU A 611 29.94 -17.21 -20.07
CA LEU A 611 29.08 -16.87 -18.95
C LEU A 611 28.63 -18.10 -18.14
N VAL A 612 28.67 -19.29 -18.74
CA VAL A 612 28.03 -20.50 -18.21
C VAL A 612 28.95 -21.69 -18.42
N ALA A 613 29.64 -22.08 -17.35
CA ALA A 613 30.64 -23.14 -17.41
C ALA A 613 30.09 -24.49 -17.93
N ALA A 614 30.93 -25.18 -18.70
CA ALA A 614 30.68 -26.54 -19.19
C ALA A 614 30.08 -27.47 -18.11
N GLY A 615 28.95 -28.11 -18.41
CA GLY A 615 28.30 -29.03 -17.47
C GLY A 615 27.29 -28.38 -16.52
N SER A 616 27.04 -27.07 -16.65
CA SER A 616 25.94 -26.39 -15.94
C SER A 616 24.59 -27.03 -16.28
N THR A 617 23.72 -27.18 -15.30
CA THR A 617 22.38 -27.77 -15.49
C THR A 617 21.26 -26.74 -15.49
N LYS A 618 21.53 -25.45 -15.26
CA LYS A 618 20.50 -24.43 -15.05
C LYS A 618 20.86 -23.13 -15.75
N ILE A 619 19.90 -22.53 -16.44
CA ILE A 619 19.99 -21.18 -16.98
C ILE A 619 18.60 -20.55 -17.11
N ASN A 620 18.48 -19.25 -16.80
CA ASN A 620 17.37 -18.40 -17.21
C ASN A 620 17.95 -17.24 -18.01
N VAL A 621 17.41 -16.97 -19.20
CA VAL A 621 17.83 -15.85 -20.05
C VAL A 621 16.64 -15.00 -20.43
N PHE A 622 16.82 -13.69 -20.34
CA PHE A 622 15.89 -12.68 -20.78
C PHE A 622 16.53 -11.82 -21.87
N ALA A 623 15.81 -11.58 -22.96
CA ALA A 623 16.18 -10.61 -23.98
C ALA A 623 14.95 -9.76 -24.32
N VAL A 624 15.09 -8.43 -24.25
CA VAL A 624 14.09 -7.49 -24.75
C VAL A 624 14.58 -6.95 -26.08
N GLY A 625 13.74 -7.07 -27.12
CA GLY A 625 14.09 -6.63 -28.46
C GLY A 625 12.98 -6.77 -29.49
N SER A 626 13.20 -6.21 -30.67
CA SER A 626 12.35 -6.31 -31.86
C SER A 626 13.15 -6.95 -32.99
N ASN A 627 12.47 -7.55 -33.98
CA ASN A 627 13.13 -8.26 -35.08
C ASN A 627 12.48 -7.88 -36.41
N GLU A 628 13.29 -7.47 -37.38
CA GLU A 628 12.81 -7.03 -38.69
C GLU A 628 12.80 -8.17 -39.71
N SER A 629 11.72 -8.24 -40.49
CA SER A 629 11.61 -9.19 -41.61
C SER A 629 12.67 -8.90 -42.68
N GLY A 630 13.77 -9.67 -42.73
CA GLY A 630 14.83 -9.45 -43.73
C GLY A 630 15.97 -10.45 -43.88
N GLY A 631 16.02 -11.56 -43.13
CA GLY A 631 17.10 -12.55 -43.22
C GLY A 631 16.92 -13.60 -44.31
N ASP A 632 17.96 -13.90 -45.08
CA ASP A 632 17.99 -14.99 -46.06
C ASP A 632 18.02 -16.38 -45.39
N SER A 633 17.00 -17.21 -45.65
CA SER A 633 17.00 -18.70 -45.57
C SER A 633 17.39 -19.42 -44.26
N TRP A 634 17.94 -18.73 -43.25
CA TRP A 634 18.70 -19.31 -42.15
C TRP A 634 18.41 -18.62 -40.79
N HIS A 635 19.05 -19.06 -39.70
CA HIS A 635 18.72 -18.64 -38.32
C HIS A 635 19.47 -17.33 -37.98
N ALA A 636 18.80 -16.33 -37.43
CA ALA A 636 19.41 -15.09 -36.94
C ALA A 636 19.57 -15.11 -35.41
N MET A 637 20.75 -14.78 -34.87
CA MET A 637 21.03 -14.86 -33.42
C MET A 637 20.69 -13.57 -32.68
N VAL A 638 19.65 -13.55 -31.84
CA VAL A 638 19.47 -12.47 -30.86
C VAL A 638 20.61 -12.54 -29.84
N PHE A 639 20.84 -13.74 -29.28
CA PHE A 639 22.08 -14.09 -28.60
C PHE A 639 22.33 -15.61 -28.63
N GLY A 640 23.57 -16.03 -28.37
CA GLY A 640 23.87 -17.42 -28.08
C GLY A 640 25.36 -17.75 -28.08
N GLN A 641 25.70 -18.97 -27.66
CA GLN A 641 27.06 -19.50 -27.77
C GLN A 641 27.34 -20.12 -29.16
N SER A 642 28.52 -19.84 -29.71
CA SER A 642 28.97 -20.47 -30.96
C SER A 642 30.47 -20.76 -30.96
N ASP A 643 30.87 -21.82 -31.65
CA ASP A 643 32.28 -22.18 -31.80
C ASP A 643 33.06 -21.18 -32.68
N THR A 644 34.38 -21.35 -32.78
CA THR A 644 35.27 -20.50 -33.60
C THR A 644 35.06 -20.62 -35.11
N SER A 645 34.12 -21.46 -35.55
CA SER A 645 33.63 -21.55 -36.92
C SER A 645 32.20 -21.02 -37.10
N GLY A 646 31.61 -20.46 -36.04
CA GLY A 646 30.28 -19.85 -36.03
C GLY A 646 29.12 -20.84 -35.97
N TRP A 647 29.34 -22.09 -35.54
CA TRP A 647 28.28 -23.11 -35.45
C TRP A 647 27.77 -23.29 -34.02
N THR A 648 26.44 -23.45 -33.89
CA THR A 648 25.69 -23.69 -32.64
C THR A 648 25.64 -25.19 -32.28
N ASN A 649 26.80 -25.86 -32.33
CA ASN A 649 26.92 -27.30 -32.09
C ASN A 649 26.64 -27.72 -30.63
N GLY A 650 26.82 -26.80 -29.67
CA GLY A 650 26.49 -26.94 -28.25
C GLY A 650 26.20 -25.58 -27.61
N GLY A 651 25.88 -25.56 -26.31
CA GLY A 651 25.60 -24.32 -25.57
C GLY A 651 24.11 -24.00 -25.47
N TYR A 652 23.79 -22.72 -25.44
CA TYR A 652 22.44 -22.17 -25.32
C TYR A 652 22.29 -20.88 -26.15
N GLY A 653 21.04 -20.49 -26.47
CA GLY A 653 20.75 -19.25 -27.20
C GLY A 653 19.27 -18.99 -27.43
N ILE A 654 18.94 -17.77 -27.86
CA ILE A 654 17.66 -17.43 -28.50
C ILE A 654 17.94 -17.00 -29.94
N THR A 655 17.35 -17.74 -30.88
CA THR A 655 17.47 -17.53 -32.33
C THR A 655 16.09 -17.24 -32.93
N ALA A 656 16.09 -16.58 -34.09
CA ALA A 656 14.91 -16.30 -34.89
C ALA A 656 15.06 -16.90 -36.29
N LEU A 657 14.06 -17.66 -36.74
CA LEU A 657 14.13 -18.49 -37.94
C LEU A 657 13.62 -17.73 -39.17
N GLY A 658 14.51 -17.46 -40.14
CA GLY A 658 14.24 -16.65 -41.33
C GLY A 658 13.54 -17.36 -42.50
N SER A 659 13.00 -18.56 -42.32
CA SER A 659 12.32 -19.32 -43.39
C SER A 659 10.79 -19.30 -43.24
N SER A 660 10.07 -20.11 -44.03
CA SER A 660 8.60 -20.11 -44.14
C SER A 660 7.82 -20.41 -42.85
N SER A 661 8.49 -20.73 -41.76
CA SER A 661 7.87 -20.97 -40.46
C SER A 661 7.72 -19.70 -39.61
N GLN A 662 8.62 -18.71 -39.74
CA GLN A 662 8.65 -17.48 -38.94
C GLN A 662 8.48 -17.77 -37.43
N GLU A 663 9.55 -18.17 -36.77
CA GLU A 663 9.55 -18.59 -35.36
C GLU A 663 10.74 -18.01 -34.59
N PHE A 664 10.57 -17.81 -33.29
CA PHE A 664 11.65 -17.71 -32.31
C PHE A 664 11.85 -19.09 -31.67
N GLU A 665 13.09 -19.43 -31.32
CA GLU A 665 13.42 -20.66 -30.60
C GLU A 665 14.34 -20.35 -29.40
N PHE A 666 14.10 -21.01 -28.27
CA PHE A 666 15.10 -21.14 -27.20
C PHE A 666 15.59 -22.58 -27.16
N TRP A 667 16.91 -22.77 -27.17
CA TRP A 667 17.55 -24.08 -27.30
C TRP A 667 18.66 -24.30 -26.28
N VAL A 668 18.88 -25.57 -25.94
CA VAL A 668 20.06 -26.06 -25.21
C VAL A 668 20.61 -27.27 -25.95
N ASN A 669 21.86 -27.20 -26.41
CA ASN A 669 22.49 -28.19 -27.31
C ASN A 669 21.66 -28.46 -28.58
N HIS A 670 21.50 -27.42 -29.41
CA HIS A 670 20.62 -27.35 -30.58
C HIS A 670 20.65 -28.59 -31.52
N TRP A 671 21.81 -29.21 -31.77
CA TRP A 671 21.91 -30.39 -32.65
C TRP A 671 21.18 -31.65 -32.17
N THR A 672 20.84 -31.73 -30.88
CA THR A 672 20.00 -32.81 -30.33
C THR A 672 18.49 -32.53 -30.44
N LYS A 673 18.09 -31.37 -30.97
CA LYS A 673 16.71 -30.86 -31.04
C LYS A 673 16.02 -30.64 -29.69
N ASN A 674 16.78 -30.30 -28.65
CA ASN A 674 16.17 -29.88 -27.37
C ASN A 674 15.92 -28.37 -27.44
N GLN A 675 14.70 -28.00 -27.82
CA GLN A 675 14.30 -26.62 -28.08
C GLN A 675 12.79 -26.42 -27.95
N VAL A 676 12.37 -25.18 -27.66
CA VAL A 676 10.97 -24.77 -27.73
C VAL A 676 10.85 -23.65 -28.76
N GLU A 677 10.02 -23.89 -29.77
CA GLU A 677 9.68 -22.95 -30.86
C GLU A 677 8.43 -22.14 -30.49
N ALA A 678 8.37 -20.89 -30.93
CA ALA A 678 7.22 -20.01 -30.80
C ALA A 678 7.03 -19.14 -32.05
N PRO A 679 5.80 -18.77 -32.44
CA PRO A 679 5.59 -17.89 -33.59
C PRO A 679 6.30 -16.53 -33.47
N PHE A 680 6.78 -16.01 -34.59
CA PHE A 680 7.30 -14.66 -34.71
C PHE A 680 6.23 -13.62 -34.34
N ILE A 681 6.69 -12.44 -33.95
CA ILE A 681 5.83 -11.31 -33.61
C ILE A 681 6.17 -10.18 -34.59
N ASP A 682 5.20 -9.76 -35.39
CA ASP A 682 5.41 -8.81 -36.49
C ASP A 682 5.56 -7.37 -35.95
N GLN A 683 6.80 -7.00 -35.62
CA GLN A 683 7.26 -5.63 -35.32
C GLN A 683 6.86 -4.94 -33.98
N PRO A 684 6.36 -5.59 -32.90
CA PRO A 684 6.49 -5.03 -31.55
C PRO A 684 7.78 -5.53 -30.88
N THR A 685 8.45 -4.65 -30.14
CA THR A 685 9.44 -5.05 -29.13
C THR A 685 8.79 -6.00 -28.13
N ALA A 686 9.43 -7.12 -27.82
CA ALA A 686 8.91 -8.18 -26.96
C ALA A 686 9.94 -8.62 -25.92
N ILE A 687 9.45 -9.26 -24.86
CA ILE A 687 10.26 -9.90 -23.82
C ILE A 687 10.34 -11.39 -24.17
N LEU A 688 11.53 -11.84 -24.54
CA LEU A 688 11.84 -13.25 -24.80
C LEU A 688 12.49 -13.83 -23.54
N GLU A 689 11.94 -14.90 -22.98
CA GLU A 689 12.48 -15.56 -21.79
C GLU A 689 12.65 -17.07 -22.05
N GLY A 690 13.88 -17.55 -21.94
CA GLY A 690 14.23 -18.97 -22.03
C GLY A 690 14.68 -19.52 -20.67
N LYS A 691 14.09 -20.64 -20.23
CA LYS A 691 14.43 -21.34 -18.99
C LYS A 691 14.88 -22.77 -19.28
N PHE A 692 15.95 -23.20 -18.62
CA PHE A 692 16.32 -24.61 -18.49
C PHE A 692 16.69 -24.91 -17.04
N ASP A 693 16.08 -25.94 -16.45
CA ASP A 693 16.26 -26.29 -15.02
C ASP A 693 17.05 -27.58 -14.77
N GLY A 694 17.49 -28.25 -15.84
CA GLY A 694 18.18 -29.54 -15.81
C GLY A 694 17.29 -30.72 -16.19
N SER A 695 15.98 -30.49 -16.30
CA SER A 695 14.96 -31.48 -16.64
C SER A 695 13.96 -31.03 -17.71
N SER A 696 13.73 -29.73 -17.86
CA SER A 696 12.83 -29.15 -18.87
C SER A 696 13.43 -27.89 -19.49
N ILE A 697 13.19 -27.70 -20.79
CA ILE A 697 13.42 -26.45 -21.52
C ILE A 697 12.06 -25.79 -21.70
N GLU A 698 11.95 -24.52 -21.36
CA GLU A 698 10.72 -23.73 -21.50
C GLU A 698 11.03 -22.41 -22.21
N PHE A 699 10.10 -21.94 -23.05
CA PHE A 699 10.22 -20.65 -23.71
C PHE A 699 8.95 -19.82 -23.52
N PHE A 700 9.15 -18.53 -23.24
CA PHE A 700 8.11 -17.57 -22.93
C PHE A 700 8.27 -16.30 -23.76
N ILE A 701 7.14 -15.71 -24.14
CA ILE A 701 7.08 -14.40 -24.81
C ILE A 701 6.09 -13.53 -24.06
N ASN A 702 6.54 -12.36 -23.58
CA ASN A 702 5.76 -11.43 -22.75
C ASN A 702 5.12 -12.16 -21.55
N ALA A 703 5.92 -12.94 -20.82
CA ALA A 703 5.53 -13.89 -19.78
C ALA A 703 4.62 -15.08 -20.20
N GLN A 704 4.02 -15.09 -21.40
CA GLN A 704 3.21 -16.22 -21.88
C GLN A 704 4.08 -17.44 -22.19
N SER A 705 3.79 -18.60 -21.59
CA SER A 705 4.43 -19.86 -22.01
C SER A 705 4.07 -20.21 -23.45
N LYS A 706 5.07 -20.57 -24.24
CA LYS A 706 4.92 -21.00 -25.64
C LYS A 706 5.11 -22.51 -25.82
N GLY A 707 5.77 -23.15 -24.85
CA GLY A 707 5.89 -24.60 -24.79
C GLY A 707 6.92 -25.05 -23.75
N THR A 708 7.00 -26.36 -23.59
CA THR A 708 7.96 -27.07 -22.75
C THR A 708 8.45 -28.30 -23.50
N ASP A 709 9.75 -28.57 -23.47
CA ASP A 709 10.37 -29.78 -23.98
C ASP A 709 11.11 -30.52 -22.85
N ASP A 710 10.94 -31.83 -22.76
CA ASP A 710 11.46 -32.68 -21.67
C ASP A 710 12.92 -33.07 -21.95
N TYR A 711 13.87 -32.38 -21.31
CA TYR A 711 15.30 -32.59 -21.52
C TYR A 711 16.07 -32.75 -20.20
N SER A 712 16.46 -33.98 -19.89
CA SER A 712 17.36 -34.29 -18.76
C SER A 712 18.81 -34.29 -19.20
N GLY A 713 19.54 -33.18 -19.01
CA GLY A 713 20.90 -33.03 -19.52
C GLY A 713 21.75 -31.93 -18.86
N ILE A 714 22.84 -31.58 -19.55
CA ILE A 714 23.76 -30.50 -19.18
C ILE A 714 23.89 -29.52 -20.35
N ILE A 715 24.16 -28.26 -20.07
CA ILE A 715 24.60 -27.28 -21.06
C ILE A 715 26.03 -27.66 -21.49
N GLY A 716 26.23 -27.93 -22.77
CA GLY A 716 27.57 -28.13 -23.34
C GLY A 716 28.30 -26.79 -23.46
N ASP A 717 29.63 -26.81 -23.34
CA ASP A 717 30.46 -25.65 -23.67
C ASP A 717 30.81 -25.69 -25.16
N ASN A 718 30.58 -24.55 -25.82
CA ASN A 718 30.82 -24.36 -27.24
C ASN A 718 31.53 -23.03 -27.53
N GLY A 719 32.23 -22.43 -26.56
CA GLY A 719 33.06 -21.23 -26.75
C GLY A 719 32.41 -19.91 -26.37
N THR A 720 32.50 -18.91 -27.26
CA THR A 720 32.19 -17.51 -26.94
C THR A 720 30.68 -17.24 -27.02
N THR A 721 30.16 -16.41 -26.12
CA THR A 721 28.76 -15.95 -26.16
C THR A 721 28.67 -14.67 -26.98
N HIS A 722 27.69 -14.55 -27.86
CA HIS A 722 27.54 -13.39 -28.76
C HIS A 722 26.15 -12.76 -28.63
N LEU A 723 26.07 -11.44 -28.86
CA LEU A 723 24.81 -10.73 -29.16
C LEU A 723 24.77 -10.37 -30.64
N GLY A 724 23.59 -10.49 -31.26
CA GLY A 724 23.29 -10.00 -32.60
C GLY A 724 23.91 -10.76 -33.80
N GLY A 725 25.00 -11.52 -33.63
CA GLY A 725 25.60 -12.22 -34.76
C GLY A 725 26.76 -13.15 -34.36
N GLY A 726 27.16 -14.03 -35.28
CA GLY A 726 28.31 -14.93 -35.11
C GLY A 726 29.54 -14.43 -35.88
N GLN A 727 30.73 -14.55 -35.31
CA GLN A 727 31.98 -13.92 -35.80
C GLN A 727 32.37 -14.21 -37.26
N THR A 728 31.82 -15.23 -37.90
CA THR A 728 32.31 -15.75 -39.20
C THR A 728 31.21 -16.08 -40.21
N THR A 729 29.94 -15.74 -39.97
CA THR A 729 28.82 -16.31 -40.73
C THR A 729 27.69 -15.30 -41.03
N SER A 730 26.92 -15.54 -42.10
CA SER A 730 25.76 -14.75 -42.56
C SER A 730 24.46 -14.94 -41.72
N TRP A 731 24.54 -14.92 -40.38
CA TRP A 731 23.48 -15.39 -39.46
C TRP A 731 23.11 -14.29 -38.45
N ASN A 732 22.98 -13.07 -38.95
CA ASN A 732 22.98 -11.85 -38.15
C ASN A 732 21.56 -11.35 -37.91
N HIS A 733 21.29 -10.93 -36.68
CA HIS A 733 20.06 -10.30 -36.24
C HIS A 733 19.86 -8.98 -36.96
N LYS A 734 18.61 -8.70 -37.32
CA LYS A 734 18.19 -7.42 -37.86
C LYS A 734 17.07 -6.88 -36.98
N GLY A 735 17.26 -5.73 -36.34
CA GLY A 735 16.31 -5.19 -35.38
C GLY A 735 16.99 -4.66 -34.12
N HIS A 736 16.22 -4.43 -33.07
CA HIS A 736 16.72 -3.82 -31.84
C HIS A 736 16.90 -4.83 -30.71
N ILE A 737 18.04 -4.76 -30.03
CA ILE A 737 18.24 -5.39 -28.71
C ILE A 737 18.31 -4.27 -27.67
N ASN A 738 17.37 -4.25 -26.74
CA ASN A 738 17.26 -3.21 -25.71
C ASN A 738 17.99 -3.56 -24.43
N GLU A 739 17.80 -4.79 -23.96
CA GLU A 739 18.25 -5.24 -22.65
C GLU A 739 18.36 -6.77 -22.63
N VAL A 740 19.48 -7.31 -22.16
CA VAL A 740 19.71 -8.76 -22.07
C VAL A 740 20.25 -9.09 -20.68
N ALA A 741 19.68 -10.11 -20.03
CA ALA A 741 20.11 -10.57 -18.71
C ALA A 741 20.16 -12.10 -18.65
N ILE A 742 21.25 -12.66 -18.12
CA ILE A 742 21.48 -14.10 -18.02
C ILE A 742 21.74 -14.47 -16.55
N TYR A 743 21.07 -15.52 -16.09
CA TYR A 743 21.22 -16.12 -14.78
C TYR A 743 21.62 -17.59 -14.92
N ASN A 744 22.68 -18.04 -14.24
CA ASN A 744 23.12 -19.44 -14.26
C ASN A 744 22.43 -20.31 -13.20
N THR A 745 21.18 -19.96 -12.87
CA THR A 745 20.37 -20.59 -11.83
C THR A 745 18.94 -20.79 -12.32
N ASP A 746 18.15 -21.47 -11.50
CA ASP A 746 16.70 -21.61 -11.70
C ASP A 746 15.98 -20.56 -10.85
N LEU A 747 15.26 -19.64 -11.50
CA LEU A 747 14.61 -18.50 -10.86
C LEU A 747 13.23 -18.86 -10.33
N SER A 748 12.86 -18.30 -9.18
CA SER A 748 11.52 -18.47 -8.63
C SER A 748 10.47 -17.77 -9.52
N LEU A 749 9.21 -18.24 -9.46
CA LEU A 749 8.10 -17.58 -10.17
C LEU A 749 7.98 -16.10 -9.80
N LEU A 750 8.25 -15.74 -8.53
CA LEU A 750 8.23 -14.35 -8.07
C LEU A 750 9.35 -13.52 -8.68
N ASP A 751 10.57 -14.06 -8.79
CA ASP A 751 11.70 -13.34 -9.39
C ASP A 751 11.49 -13.15 -10.90
N ARG A 752 11.00 -14.19 -11.60
CA ARG A 752 10.59 -14.10 -13.00
C ARG A 752 9.50 -13.05 -13.22
N GLN A 753 8.50 -12.99 -12.32
CA GLN A 753 7.43 -11.99 -12.35
C GLN A 753 7.97 -10.57 -12.16
N LYS A 754 8.91 -10.34 -11.23
CA LYS A 754 9.58 -9.04 -11.04
C LYS A 754 10.32 -8.60 -12.30
N ILE A 755 11.12 -9.49 -12.88
CA ILE A 755 11.92 -9.22 -14.08
C ILE A 755 11.01 -8.88 -15.28
N ASN A 756 9.98 -9.70 -15.54
CA ASN A 756 9.00 -9.44 -16.60
C ASN A 756 8.22 -8.13 -16.35
N SER A 757 7.84 -7.83 -15.10
CA SER A 757 7.17 -6.56 -14.74
C SER A 757 8.04 -5.34 -15.04
N TYR A 758 9.31 -5.37 -14.64
CA TYR A 758 10.29 -4.32 -14.91
C TYR A 758 10.45 -4.06 -16.41
N PHE A 759 10.63 -5.11 -17.23
CA PHE A 759 10.72 -4.96 -18.67
C PHE A 759 9.41 -4.47 -19.29
N GLY A 760 8.27 -5.01 -18.84
CA GLY A 760 6.94 -4.63 -19.32
C GLY A 760 6.64 -3.15 -19.13
N ILE A 761 6.99 -2.61 -17.96
CA ILE A 761 6.85 -1.19 -17.63
C ILE A 761 7.82 -0.33 -18.44
N LYS A 762 9.10 -0.70 -18.46
CA LYS A 762 10.15 0.09 -19.12
C LYS A 762 9.89 0.19 -20.62
N TYR A 763 9.49 -0.90 -21.27
CA TYR A 763 9.31 -0.98 -22.72
C TYR A 763 7.84 -0.93 -23.18
N GLY A 764 6.88 -0.67 -22.30
CA GLY A 764 5.46 -0.53 -22.68
C GLY A 764 4.94 -1.79 -23.36
N ILE A 765 5.19 -2.94 -22.73
CA ILE A 765 4.84 -4.27 -23.21
C ILE A 765 3.79 -4.84 -22.25
N THR A 766 2.62 -5.14 -22.80
CA THR A 766 1.55 -5.86 -22.10
C THR A 766 1.98 -7.31 -21.92
N LEU A 767 2.12 -7.74 -20.67
CA LEU A 767 2.36 -9.14 -20.30
C LEU A 767 1.08 -9.96 -20.51
N ASP A 768 1.22 -11.27 -20.64
CA ASP A 768 0.07 -12.16 -20.57
C ASP A 768 -0.63 -12.06 -19.20
N ARG A 769 -1.97 -12.00 -19.23
CA ARG A 769 -2.82 -11.79 -18.05
C ARG A 769 -2.80 -12.97 -17.08
N ASP A 770 -2.70 -14.19 -17.60
CA ASP A 770 -2.82 -15.40 -16.78
C ASP A 770 -1.43 -15.91 -16.34
N ALA A 771 -0.37 -15.42 -16.99
CA ALA A 771 1.01 -15.66 -16.58
C ALA A 771 1.35 -15.04 -15.22
N MET A 772 2.25 -15.71 -14.49
CA MET A 772 2.96 -15.17 -13.32
C MET A 772 2.03 -14.49 -12.29
N SER A 773 0.89 -15.12 -11.98
CA SER A 773 -0.09 -14.63 -10.99
C SER A 773 -0.83 -13.34 -11.37
N GLY A 774 -0.81 -12.91 -12.64
CA GLY A 774 -1.70 -11.91 -13.21
C GLY A 774 -1.57 -10.47 -12.68
N ASN A 775 -0.40 -10.12 -12.14
CA ASN A 775 -0.11 -8.79 -11.60
C ASN A 775 1.25 -8.27 -12.08
N TYR A 776 1.33 -6.97 -12.35
CA TYR A 776 2.62 -6.28 -12.39
C TYR A 776 3.07 -5.99 -10.96
N ILE A 777 4.34 -6.24 -10.66
CA ILE A 777 4.95 -6.00 -9.35
C ILE A 777 6.27 -5.23 -9.46
N ASN A 778 6.62 -4.46 -8.43
CA ASN A 778 7.93 -3.80 -8.31
C ASN A 778 8.99 -4.73 -7.69
N SER A 779 10.22 -4.23 -7.50
CA SER A 779 11.35 -4.98 -6.91
C SER A 779 11.06 -5.53 -5.51
N SER A 780 10.22 -4.87 -4.70
CA SER A 780 9.81 -5.35 -3.38
C SER A 780 8.78 -6.47 -3.44
N GLY A 781 8.16 -6.71 -4.60
CA GLY A 781 7.05 -7.66 -4.79
C GLY A 781 5.67 -7.07 -4.49
N THR A 782 5.56 -5.74 -4.37
CA THR A 782 4.28 -5.04 -4.22
C THR A 782 3.59 -4.93 -5.58
N SER A 783 2.29 -5.22 -5.65
CA SER A 783 1.51 -5.02 -6.88
C SER A 783 1.41 -3.53 -7.20
N ILE A 784 1.66 -3.21 -8.47
CA ILE A 784 1.58 -1.86 -9.05
C ILE A 784 0.58 -1.78 -10.22
N TYR A 785 0.11 -2.93 -10.69
CA TYR A 785 -1.10 -3.07 -11.49
C TYR A 785 -1.69 -4.48 -11.35
N SER A 786 -3.01 -4.54 -11.30
CA SER A 786 -3.83 -5.76 -11.36
C SER A 786 -5.13 -5.43 -12.09
N ASP A 787 -5.74 -6.40 -12.77
CA ASP A 787 -7.07 -6.20 -13.37
C ASP A 787 -8.18 -6.17 -12.30
N GLY A 788 -7.93 -6.72 -11.11
CA GLY A 788 -8.91 -6.82 -10.02
C GLY A 788 -10.02 -7.82 -10.30
N GLY A 789 -9.79 -8.77 -11.22
CA GLY A 789 -10.79 -9.72 -11.72
C GLY A 789 -11.60 -9.22 -12.92
N ASN A 790 -11.38 -7.99 -13.40
CA ASN A 790 -12.00 -7.48 -14.63
C ASN A 790 -10.99 -7.39 -15.78
N SER A 791 -10.91 -8.48 -16.56
CA SER A 791 -9.96 -8.64 -17.65
C SER A 791 -10.08 -7.62 -18.78
N ASP A 792 -11.19 -6.88 -18.88
CA ASP A 792 -11.41 -5.91 -19.96
C ASP A 792 -10.30 -4.83 -19.95
N TYR A 793 -9.76 -4.50 -18.78
CA TYR A 793 -8.74 -3.48 -18.60
C TYR A 793 -7.29 -3.95 -18.78
N TRP A 794 -7.07 -5.20 -19.23
CA TRP A 794 -5.73 -5.75 -19.47
C TRP A 794 -5.26 -5.55 -20.92
N ASN A 795 -5.33 -4.32 -21.41
CA ASN A 795 -4.89 -3.95 -22.77
C ASN A 795 -3.97 -2.72 -22.73
N ASP A 796 -2.94 -2.74 -23.58
CA ASP A 796 -1.88 -1.73 -23.73
C ASP A 796 -1.48 -1.05 -22.42
N ILE A 797 -0.93 -1.86 -21.51
CA ILE A 797 -0.48 -1.44 -20.19
C ILE A 797 0.72 -0.50 -20.32
N ILE A 798 0.56 0.71 -19.80
CA ILE A 798 1.60 1.74 -19.77
C ILE A 798 1.79 2.26 -18.35
N CYS A 799 3.01 2.69 -18.04
CA CYS A 799 3.38 3.04 -16.68
C CYS A 799 4.44 4.13 -16.66
N ILE A 800 4.28 5.10 -15.75
CA ILE A 800 5.37 5.95 -15.29
C ILE A 800 5.69 5.57 -13.84
N GLY A 801 6.96 5.41 -13.49
CA GLY A 801 7.34 5.04 -12.14
C GLY A 801 8.83 5.06 -11.86
N ARG A 802 9.15 4.96 -10.56
CA ARG A 802 10.52 4.90 -10.03
C ARG A 802 10.67 3.77 -9.03
N ASP A 803 11.70 2.97 -9.22
CA ASP A 803 12.15 1.90 -8.32
C ASP A 803 13.68 1.85 -8.32
N ASP A 804 14.27 2.33 -7.23
CA ASP A 804 15.72 2.50 -7.10
C ASP A 804 16.45 1.16 -7.05
N ILE A 805 15.83 0.10 -6.50
CA ILE A 805 16.46 -1.22 -6.38
C ILE A 805 16.55 -1.89 -7.76
N SER A 806 15.56 -1.66 -8.63
CA SER A 806 15.64 -2.11 -10.03
C SER A 806 16.44 -1.18 -10.94
N GLY A 807 16.75 0.05 -10.51
CA GLY A 807 17.27 1.11 -11.37
C GLY A 807 16.28 1.55 -12.45
N LEU A 808 14.97 1.52 -12.15
CA LEU A 808 13.91 1.94 -13.07
C LEU A 808 13.54 3.40 -12.80
N ILE A 809 13.62 4.25 -13.82
CA ILE A 809 13.14 5.64 -13.78
C ILE A 809 12.40 5.94 -15.10
N GLN A 810 11.12 5.57 -15.14
CA GLN A 810 10.23 5.75 -16.29
C GLN A 810 9.37 7.00 -16.08
N LYS A 811 9.74 8.13 -16.68
CA LYS A 811 9.07 9.44 -16.50
C LYS A 811 7.99 9.72 -17.54
N GLN A 812 8.02 9.01 -18.66
CA GLN A 812 7.04 9.09 -19.73
C GLN A 812 6.83 7.71 -20.37
N SER A 813 5.61 7.41 -20.79
CA SER A 813 5.25 6.12 -21.40
C SER A 813 4.08 6.28 -22.37
N HIS A 814 4.03 5.45 -23.42
CA HIS A 814 3.02 5.48 -24.46
C HIS A 814 2.57 4.08 -24.88
N GLN A 815 1.33 3.98 -25.37
CA GLN A 815 0.78 2.74 -25.91
C GLN A 815 1.41 2.38 -27.25
N ASN A 816 1.24 1.13 -27.69
CA ASN A 816 1.83 0.63 -28.93
C ASN A 816 1.45 1.46 -30.18
N ASP A 817 0.23 1.99 -30.20
CA ASP A 817 -0.32 2.86 -31.24
C ASP A 817 -0.18 4.37 -30.96
N ASP A 818 0.49 4.72 -29.84
CA ASP A 818 0.71 6.08 -29.34
C ASP A 818 -0.60 6.88 -29.06
N ILE A 819 -1.75 6.19 -28.96
CA ILE A 819 -3.05 6.82 -28.67
C ILE A 819 -3.07 7.41 -27.26
N THR A 820 -2.70 6.63 -26.24
CA THR A 820 -2.60 7.12 -24.86
C THR A 820 -1.14 7.27 -24.44
N ARG A 821 -0.83 8.37 -23.77
CA ARG A 821 0.46 8.64 -23.12
C ARG A 821 0.25 9.09 -21.69
N LEU A 822 1.22 8.73 -20.85
CA LEU A 822 1.44 9.28 -19.53
C LEU A 822 2.80 9.96 -19.49
N TYR A 823 2.92 11.14 -18.91
CA TYR A 823 4.22 11.76 -18.65
C TYR A 823 4.22 12.72 -17.48
N LEU A 824 5.37 12.83 -16.83
CA LEU A 824 5.66 13.90 -15.88
C LEU A 824 6.07 15.17 -16.63
N SER A 825 5.68 16.33 -16.09
CA SER A 825 6.00 17.65 -16.66
C SER A 825 5.60 17.75 -18.15
N SER A 826 6.55 17.96 -19.06
CA SER A 826 6.37 18.00 -20.51
C SER A 826 6.92 16.74 -21.18
N LEU A 827 6.22 16.24 -22.21
CA LEU A 827 6.73 15.19 -23.09
C LEU A 827 8.02 15.62 -23.80
N THR A 828 9.05 14.77 -23.78
CA THR A 828 10.31 14.98 -24.50
C THR A 828 10.64 13.78 -25.39
N ALA A 829 11.79 13.80 -26.08
CA ALA A 829 12.17 12.72 -27.00
C ALA A 829 12.47 11.38 -26.30
N SER A 830 12.94 11.39 -25.04
CA SER A 830 13.35 10.18 -24.32
C SER A 830 13.12 10.32 -22.81
N ASN A 831 13.03 9.20 -22.08
CA ASN A 831 12.91 9.21 -20.62
C ASN A 831 14.04 9.98 -19.92
N ILE A 832 15.28 9.82 -20.39
CA ILE A 832 16.46 10.51 -19.84
C ILE A 832 16.38 12.04 -20.04
N ASN A 833 15.77 12.50 -21.13
CA ASN A 833 15.55 13.92 -21.42
C ASN A 833 14.31 14.50 -20.73
N ASN A 834 13.50 13.69 -20.03
CA ASN A 834 12.33 14.18 -19.31
C ASN A 834 12.76 14.70 -17.92
N ASN A 835 12.48 15.99 -17.66
CA ASN A 835 12.87 16.67 -16.41
C ASN A 835 11.85 16.51 -15.27
N GLY A 836 10.85 15.63 -15.43
CA GLY A 836 9.92 15.25 -14.38
C GLY A 836 10.60 14.53 -13.20
N ILE A 837 10.01 14.66 -12.02
CA ILE A 837 10.57 14.25 -10.73
C ILE A 837 9.60 13.31 -10.03
N PHE A 838 10.13 12.20 -9.49
CA PHE A 838 9.46 11.33 -8.52
C PHE A 838 9.97 11.69 -7.13
N THR A 839 9.08 12.07 -6.22
CA THR A 839 9.44 12.57 -4.88
C THR A 839 9.96 11.49 -3.93
N SER A 840 9.76 10.20 -4.22
CA SER A 840 10.32 9.10 -3.45
C SER A 840 10.59 7.85 -4.31
N ASN A 841 11.25 6.87 -3.72
CA ASN A 841 11.32 5.50 -4.25
C ASN A 841 9.92 4.85 -4.29
N ASN A 842 9.76 3.80 -5.10
CA ASN A 842 8.58 2.94 -5.22
C ASN A 842 7.26 3.70 -5.50
N GLN A 843 7.32 4.66 -6.42
CA GLN A 843 6.16 5.43 -6.90
C GLN A 843 5.80 5.04 -8.33
N PHE A 844 4.53 4.80 -8.63
CA PHE A 844 4.03 4.40 -9.94
C PHE A 844 2.64 4.96 -10.23
N ILE A 845 2.40 5.36 -11.48
CA ILE A 845 1.08 5.48 -12.08
C ILE A 845 1.04 4.46 -13.23
N THR A 846 0.24 3.41 -13.08
CA THR A 846 0.08 2.36 -14.10
C THR A 846 -1.34 2.37 -14.64
N LEU A 847 -1.51 2.14 -15.95
CA LEU A 847 -2.77 2.32 -16.65
C LEU A 847 -2.96 1.30 -17.77
N GLY A 848 -4.17 0.74 -17.85
CA GLY A 848 -4.64 -0.14 -18.92
C GLY A 848 -6.09 0.16 -19.30
N HIS A 849 -6.60 -0.36 -20.42
CA HIS A 849 -7.88 0.10 -20.98
C HIS A 849 -8.86 -1.00 -21.40
N ASN A 850 -10.16 -0.68 -21.40
CA ASN A 850 -11.30 -1.56 -21.68
C ASN A 850 -11.46 -2.02 -23.16
N SER A 851 -10.48 -1.78 -24.02
CA SER A 851 -10.57 -1.88 -25.50
C SER A 851 -11.76 -1.17 -26.21
N GLY A 852 -12.56 -0.37 -25.52
CA GLY A 852 -13.76 0.31 -26.06
C GLY A 852 -13.45 1.28 -27.22
N LEU A 853 -14.45 1.67 -28.01
CA LEU A 853 -14.17 2.51 -29.19
C LEU A 853 -13.76 3.94 -28.82
N MET A 854 -12.87 4.53 -29.64
CA MET A 854 -12.48 5.95 -29.57
C MET A 854 -13.56 6.87 -30.17
N GLU A 855 -14.80 6.65 -29.72
CA GLU A 855 -16.04 7.27 -30.18
C GLU A 855 -16.87 7.77 -28.98
N ALA A 856 -17.68 8.81 -29.21
CA ALA A 856 -18.43 9.47 -28.15
C ALA A 856 -19.86 8.91 -28.00
N ILE A 857 -20.11 8.23 -26.88
CA ILE A 857 -21.38 7.62 -26.46
C ILE A 857 -22.15 8.50 -25.47
N ASN A 858 -23.44 8.22 -25.26
CA ASN A 858 -24.34 8.99 -24.39
C ASN A 858 -25.05 8.15 -23.30
N THR A 859 -24.64 6.89 -23.13
CA THR A 859 -25.00 6.04 -21.99
C THR A 859 -24.04 6.28 -20.82
N GLU A 860 -24.44 5.84 -19.63
CA GLU A 860 -23.52 5.62 -18.49
C GLU A 860 -22.65 6.84 -18.17
N LYS A 861 -23.30 7.94 -17.77
CA LYS A 861 -22.68 9.25 -17.58
C LYS A 861 -23.48 10.07 -16.58
N PRO A 862 -22.86 10.98 -15.81
CA PRO A 862 -23.58 11.77 -14.82
C PRO A 862 -24.39 12.89 -15.47
N ASN A 863 -25.29 13.48 -14.68
CA ASN A 863 -26.08 14.64 -15.11
C ASN A 863 -25.18 15.83 -15.49
N GLY A 864 -25.56 16.55 -16.54
CA GLY A 864 -24.78 17.67 -17.10
C GLY A 864 -23.78 17.26 -18.18
N ILE A 865 -23.38 15.98 -18.27
CA ILE A 865 -22.56 15.47 -19.38
C ILE A 865 -23.42 15.19 -20.61
N GLU A 866 -22.99 15.64 -21.79
CA GLU A 866 -23.63 15.35 -23.07
C GLU A 866 -23.24 13.96 -23.58
N LYS A 867 -21.92 13.69 -23.58
CA LYS A 867 -21.30 12.44 -24.06
C LYS A 867 -20.00 12.13 -23.32
N ARG A 868 -19.62 10.85 -23.25
CA ARG A 868 -18.28 10.35 -22.85
C ARG A 868 -17.65 9.50 -23.96
N LEU A 869 -16.35 9.24 -23.92
CA LEU A 869 -15.74 8.22 -24.78
C LEU A 869 -16.17 6.82 -24.30
N ALA A 870 -16.32 5.87 -25.24
CA ALA A 870 -16.52 4.46 -24.90
C ALA A 870 -15.21 3.73 -24.48
N ARG A 871 -14.05 4.31 -24.81
CA ARG A 871 -12.76 3.91 -24.22
C ARG A 871 -12.70 4.42 -22.78
N GLU A 872 -12.38 3.51 -21.88
CA GLU A 872 -12.18 3.72 -20.45
C GLU A 872 -10.83 3.17 -20.05
N TRP A 873 -10.21 3.76 -19.04
CA TRP A 873 -8.93 3.34 -18.51
C TRP A 873 -9.01 3.07 -17.02
N LYS A 874 -8.50 1.92 -16.60
CA LYS A 874 -8.19 1.67 -15.19
C LYS A 874 -6.82 2.26 -14.90
N LEU A 875 -6.73 3.06 -13.85
CA LEU A 875 -5.52 3.74 -13.42
C LEU A 875 -5.25 3.41 -11.95
N VAL A 876 -4.06 2.87 -11.70
CA VAL A 876 -3.57 2.48 -10.37
C VAL A 876 -2.49 3.48 -9.95
N ASN A 877 -2.75 4.23 -8.87
CA ASN A 877 -1.74 5.07 -8.23
C ASN A 877 -1.09 4.28 -7.09
N THR A 878 0.16 3.85 -7.26
CA THR A 878 0.96 3.26 -6.19
C THR A 878 1.97 4.27 -5.66
N ASN A 879 1.75 4.75 -4.45
CA ASN A 879 2.56 5.71 -3.71
C ASN A 879 2.90 7.05 -4.39
N PHE A 880 2.38 7.35 -5.58
CA PHE A 880 2.69 8.58 -6.30
C PHE A 880 1.93 9.78 -5.72
N THR A 881 2.66 10.85 -5.43
CA THR A 881 2.17 12.07 -4.76
C THR A 881 2.42 13.35 -5.56
N GLY A 882 2.97 13.25 -6.78
CA GLY A 882 3.19 14.39 -7.66
C GLY A 882 1.99 14.71 -8.55
N THR A 883 2.24 15.50 -9.59
CA THR A 883 1.31 15.71 -10.71
C THR A 883 1.80 14.97 -11.96
N PHE A 884 0.90 14.37 -12.72
CA PHE A 884 1.20 13.82 -14.04
C PHE A 884 0.26 14.39 -15.11
N THR A 885 0.58 14.11 -16.37
CA THR A 885 -0.19 14.50 -17.54
C THR A 885 -0.69 13.24 -18.25
N PHE A 886 -1.98 13.20 -18.56
CA PHE A 886 -2.63 12.20 -19.40
C PHE A 886 -2.89 12.81 -20.77
N ASP A 887 -2.41 12.18 -21.84
CA ASP A 887 -2.44 12.75 -23.19
C ASP A 887 -2.97 11.75 -24.22
N LEU A 888 -4.04 12.12 -24.92
CA LEU A 888 -4.90 11.21 -25.67
C LEU A 888 -5.10 11.64 -27.13
N GLN A 889 -4.98 10.70 -28.04
CA GLN A 889 -5.23 10.87 -29.48
C GLN A 889 -6.67 10.53 -29.84
N LEU A 890 -7.46 11.51 -30.30
CA LEU A 890 -8.80 11.27 -30.80
C LEU A 890 -8.83 10.97 -32.30
N THR A 891 -9.87 10.26 -32.72
CA THR A 891 -10.18 9.94 -34.13
C THR A 891 -10.53 11.17 -34.96
N THR A 892 -11.01 12.25 -34.34
CA THR A 892 -11.38 13.50 -35.02
C THR A 892 -10.89 14.74 -34.27
N PRO A 893 -10.53 15.84 -34.97
CA PRO A 893 -10.12 17.09 -34.33
C PRO A 893 -11.21 17.73 -33.45
N LEU A 894 -10.80 18.28 -32.32
CA LEU A 894 -11.66 19.09 -31.45
C LEU A 894 -11.35 20.59 -31.64
N ALA A 895 -12.39 21.41 -31.70
CA ALA A 895 -12.25 22.85 -31.90
C ALA A 895 -11.97 23.64 -30.60
N SER A 896 -12.23 23.06 -29.42
CA SER A 896 -12.03 23.74 -28.13
C SER A 896 -11.97 22.75 -26.97
N ALA A 897 -11.18 23.10 -25.95
CA ALA A 897 -11.08 22.39 -24.68
C ALA A 897 -12.19 22.75 -23.67
N SER A 898 -12.91 23.86 -23.85
CA SER A 898 -13.75 24.49 -22.81
C SER A 898 -14.85 23.60 -22.21
N ASN A 899 -15.40 22.70 -23.02
CA ASN A 899 -16.45 21.77 -22.61
C ASN A 899 -15.92 20.37 -22.27
N LEU A 900 -14.61 20.13 -22.30
CA LEU A 900 -14.04 18.84 -21.90
C LEU A 900 -14.12 18.66 -20.38
N ARG A 901 -14.28 17.40 -19.95
CA ARG A 901 -14.34 16.96 -18.56
C ARG A 901 -13.56 15.66 -18.43
N LEU A 902 -12.92 15.48 -17.27
CA LEU A 902 -12.36 14.21 -16.85
C LEU A 902 -13.42 13.59 -15.94
N LEU A 903 -13.90 12.41 -16.29
CA LEU A 903 -14.71 11.60 -15.38
C LEU A 903 -13.77 10.65 -14.64
N VAL A 904 -13.95 10.55 -13.32
CA VAL A 904 -13.23 9.60 -12.47
C VAL A 904 -14.24 8.84 -11.64
N ASP A 905 -14.09 7.53 -11.60
CA ASP A 905 -15.02 6.61 -10.97
C ASP A 905 -14.30 5.49 -10.19
N SER A 906 -15.00 4.85 -9.25
CA SER A 906 -14.46 3.79 -8.38
C SER A 906 -14.70 2.35 -8.85
N ASP A 907 -15.73 2.08 -9.64
CA ASP A 907 -16.05 0.71 -10.10
C ASP A 907 -16.11 0.54 -11.62
N GLY A 908 -16.21 1.66 -12.36
CA GLY A 908 -16.20 1.69 -13.82
C GLY A 908 -17.58 1.94 -14.44
N ASP A 909 -18.66 2.00 -13.67
CA ASP A 909 -19.95 2.53 -14.12
C ASP A 909 -19.92 4.06 -14.03
N PHE A 910 -19.68 4.74 -15.15
CA PHE A 910 -19.58 6.20 -15.16
C PHE A 910 -20.92 6.93 -14.92
N SER A 911 -22.01 6.26 -14.53
CA SER A 911 -23.32 6.87 -14.27
C SER A 911 -23.33 7.90 -13.14
N ASP A 912 -22.54 7.71 -12.09
CA ASP A 912 -22.38 8.64 -10.94
C ASP A 912 -20.95 9.17 -10.75
N ALA A 913 -20.08 8.93 -11.74
CA ALA A 913 -18.69 9.39 -11.77
C ALA A 913 -18.48 10.87 -11.39
N THR A 914 -17.39 11.12 -10.68
CA THR A 914 -16.96 12.47 -10.30
C THR A 914 -16.48 13.24 -11.53
N VAL A 915 -16.99 14.47 -11.70
CA VAL A 915 -16.73 15.32 -12.87
C VAL A 915 -15.70 16.40 -12.53
N TYR A 916 -14.54 16.38 -13.18
CA TYR A 916 -13.51 17.41 -13.04
C TYR A 916 -13.38 18.31 -14.29
N ASP A 917 -13.12 19.60 -14.07
CA ASP A 917 -12.86 20.61 -15.09
C ASP A 917 -11.70 21.54 -14.73
N ASN A 918 -11.47 22.59 -15.55
CA ASN A 918 -10.36 23.53 -15.37
C ASN A 918 -10.35 24.28 -14.01
N ASN A 919 -11.42 24.23 -13.22
CA ASN A 919 -11.45 24.81 -11.88
C ASN A 919 -10.93 23.85 -10.79
N ASN A 920 -10.58 22.59 -11.14
CA ASN A 920 -10.18 21.53 -10.22
C ASN A 920 -8.68 21.21 -10.31
N GLU A 921 -7.82 22.23 -10.47
CA GLU A 921 -6.35 22.12 -10.53
C GLU A 921 -5.78 21.34 -11.74
N ILE A 922 -6.64 20.72 -12.56
CA ILE A 922 -6.30 20.15 -13.86
C ILE A 922 -6.50 21.18 -14.99
N VAL A 923 -5.79 21.02 -16.11
CA VAL A 923 -5.96 21.89 -17.29
C VAL A 923 -6.07 21.06 -18.57
N PHE A 924 -7.11 21.34 -19.36
CA PHE A 924 -7.31 20.73 -20.68
C PHE A 924 -6.69 21.59 -21.80
N TYR A 925 -5.81 20.97 -22.59
CA TYR A 925 -5.31 21.51 -23.85
C TYR A 925 -5.81 20.67 -25.02
N VAL A 926 -6.01 21.31 -26.17
CA VAL A 926 -6.39 20.65 -27.42
C VAL A 926 -5.49 21.14 -28.54
N SER A 927 -4.84 20.21 -29.23
CA SER A 927 -4.01 20.49 -30.41
C SER A 927 -4.44 19.57 -31.55
N GLY A 928 -5.25 20.10 -32.47
CA GLY A 928 -5.88 19.32 -33.53
C GLY A 928 -6.81 18.24 -32.95
N ASN A 929 -6.40 16.98 -33.06
CA ASN A 929 -7.09 15.81 -32.49
C ASN A 929 -6.42 15.24 -31.22
N ARG A 930 -5.37 15.88 -30.69
CA ARG A 930 -4.78 15.51 -29.38
C ARG A 930 -5.48 16.28 -28.25
N VAL A 931 -5.83 15.58 -27.18
CA VAL A 931 -6.35 16.13 -25.92
C VAL A 931 -5.37 15.84 -24.80
N THR A 932 -4.87 16.87 -24.14
CA THR A 932 -3.90 16.75 -23.04
C THR A 932 -4.54 17.27 -21.75
N ILE A 933 -4.48 16.47 -20.68
CA ILE A 933 -4.96 16.80 -19.34
C ILE A 933 -3.75 16.85 -18.42
N SER A 934 -3.26 18.04 -18.09
CA SER A 934 -2.13 18.23 -17.16
C SER A 934 -2.62 18.51 -15.74
N GLY A 935 -1.80 18.19 -14.74
CA GLY A 935 -2.07 18.54 -13.34
C GLY A 935 -2.84 17.48 -12.57
N ILE A 936 -3.08 16.29 -13.15
CA ILE A 936 -3.75 15.20 -12.46
C ILE A 936 -2.88 14.78 -11.27
N SER A 937 -3.46 14.77 -10.08
CA SER A 937 -2.75 14.61 -8.80
C SER A 937 -3.51 13.66 -7.86
N THR A 938 -3.04 13.56 -6.61
CA THR A 938 -3.76 12.86 -5.54
C THR A 938 -5.13 13.45 -5.21
N SER A 939 -5.44 14.69 -5.65
CA SER A 939 -6.78 15.29 -5.56
C SER A 939 -7.81 14.61 -6.45
N GLN A 940 -7.40 14.06 -7.60
CA GLN A 940 -8.28 13.31 -8.51
C GLN A 940 -8.12 11.79 -8.36
N ILE A 941 -6.87 11.35 -8.17
CA ILE A 941 -6.50 9.93 -8.07
C ILE A 941 -5.72 9.70 -6.76
N PRO A 942 -6.41 9.42 -5.64
CA PRO A 942 -5.78 9.22 -4.34
C PRO A 942 -4.66 8.17 -4.36
N LYS A 943 -3.67 8.38 -3.48
CA LYS A 943 -2.53 7.47 -3.29
C LYS A 943 -3.03 6.07 -2.89
N ASN A 944 -2.40 5.03 -3.46
CA ASN A 944 -2.70 3.62 -3.19
C ASN A 944 -4.16 3.24 -3.50
N ASN A 945 -4.66 3.75 -4.63
CA ASN A 945 -6.03 3.54 -5.09
C ASN A 945 -6.06 3.09 -6.56
N SER A 946 -7.13 2.42 -6.96
CA SER A 946 -7.40 1.95 -8.33
C SER A 946 -8.73 2.54 -8.76
N LEU A 947 -8.70 3.43 -9.75
CA LEU A 947 -9.88 4.16 -10.22
C LEU A 947 -10.01 4.02 -11.74
N TYR A 948 -11.20 4.29 -12.25
CA TYR A 948 -11.52 4.29 -13.67
C TYR A 948 -11.65 5.72 -14.17
N ILE A 949 -11.10 6.01 -15.34
CA ILE A 949 -11.16 7.34 -15.96
C ILE A 949 -11.65 7.29 -17.40
N THR A 950 -12.31 8.36 -17.84
CA THR A 950 -12.58 8.62 -19.26
C THR A 950 -12.78 10.12 -19.52
N ILE A 951 -12.71 10.52 -20.80
CA ILE A 951 -12.94 11.91 -21.21
C ILE A 951 -14.38 12.10 -21.65
N ALA A 952 -14.98 13.20 -21.20
CA ALA A 952 -16.35 13.57 -21.50
C ALA A 952 -16.49 15.01 -22.00
N LYS A 953 -17.67 15.31 -22.53
CA LYS A 953 -18.08 16.64 -23.01
C LYS A 953 -19.30 17.09 -22.21
N ALA A 954 -19.21 18.25 -21.56
CA ALA A 954 -20.33 18.89 -20.87
C ALA A 954 -21.40 19.38 -21.86
N SER A 955 -22.65 19.39 -21.38
CA SER A 955 -23.80 19.92 -22.12
C SER A 955 -23.73 21.45 -22.20
N SER A 956 -23.94 22.01 -23.38
CA SER A 956 -24.02 23.47 -23.55
C SER A 956 -25.23 24.03 -22.79
N MET A 957 -24.99 24.77 -21.70
CA MET A 957 -26.02 25.57 -21.06
C MET A 957 -26.57 26.58 -22.07
N ALA A 958 -27.88 26.54 -22.30
CA ALA A 958 -28.56 27.61 -23.02
C ALA A 958 -28.37 28.93 -22.26
N THR A 959 -28.18 30.02 -22.99
CA THR A 959 -27.93 31.35 -22.43
C THR A 959 -29.04 31.77 -21.45
N LEU A 960 -28.71 31.84 -20.17
CA LEU A 960 -29.55 32.45 -19.15
C LEU A 960 -29.69 33.94 -19.47
N THR A 961 -30.87 34.34 -19.94
CA THR A 961 -31.22 35.74 -20.17
C THR A 961 -31.30 36.46 -18.82
N CYS A 962 -30.52 37.54 -18.68
CA CYS A 962 -30.47 38.35 -17.47
C CYS A 962 -31.85 39.01 -17.21
N PRO A 963 -32.38 38.98 -15.98
CA PRO A 963 -33.61 39.69 -15.65
C PRO A 963 -33.37 41.21 -15.72
N ILE A 964 -34.30 41.90 -16.38
CA ILE A 964 -34.28 43.35 -16.58
C ILE A 964 -34.30 44.07 -15.22
N ILE A 965 -33.23 44.81 -14.88
CA ILE A 965 -33.29 45.85 -13.85
C ILE A 965 -33.64 47.15 -14.54
N SER A 966 -34.87 47.62 -14.33
CA SER A 966 -35.31 48.95 -14.74
C SER A 966 -34.94 49.99 -13.68
N SER A 967 -33.93 50.82 -13.95
CA SER A 967 -33.81 52.14 -13.33
C SER A 967 -33.24 53.15 -14.33
N SER A 968 -33.86 54.32 -14.37
CA SER A 968 -33.80 55.29 -15.45
C SER A 968 -32.54 56.17 -15.48
N THR A 969 -32.16 56.50 -16.73
CA THR A 969 -31.62 57.80 -17.21
C THR A 969 -30.20 58.27 -16.84
N THR A 970 -29.40 58.46 -17.91
CA THR A 970 -28.45 59.57 -18.21
C THR A 970 -27.24 59.77 -17.28
N ASP A 971 -26.01 59.97 -17.75
CA ASP A 971 -25.57 60.51 -19.05
C ASP A 971 -24.27 59.89 -19.61
N LEU A 972 -23.98 60.16 -20.89
CA LEU A 972 -22.67 59.98 -21.51
C LEU A 972 -21.64 60.98 -20.94
N ASP A 973 -20.35 60.62 -20.81
CA ASP A 973 -19.35 61.19 -21.72
C ASP A 973 -17.99 60.47 -21.80
N LEU A 974 -17.28 60.80 -22.89
CA LEU A 974 -16.10 60.17 -23.49
C LEU A 974 -14.73 60.37 -22.77
N LEU A 975 -14.00 59.26 -22.58
CA LEU A 975 -12.55 59.04 -22.87
C LEU A 975 -11.49 60.08 -22.33
N PRO A 976 -10.16 59.94 -22.57
CA PRO A 976 -9.28 59.28 -21.59
C PRO A 976 -7.98 60.05 -21.23
N THR A 977 -7.34 59.67 -20.11
CA THR A 977 -5.89 59.78 -19.87
C THR A 977 -5.42 58.64 -18.98
#